data_AF-A0AAN0LN46-F1
#
_entry.id   AF-A0AAN0LN46-F1
#
_cell.length_a   1.000
_cell.length_b   1.000
_cell.length_c   1.000
_cell.angle_alpha   90.00
_cell.angle_beta   90.00
_cell.angle_gamma   90.00
#
_symmetry.space_group_name_H-M   'P 1'
#
loop_
_entity.id
_entity.type
_entity.pdbx_description
1 polymer ?
#
loop_
_entity_poly.entity_id
_entity_poly.type
_entity_poly.pdbx_seq_one_letter_code
_entity_poly.pdbx_strand_id
1 'polypeptide(L)'
;MAKSKIAKQPKAVKHVRNNQNVVPLNLDIPYKKIRSTQVQQLDVSHLLYFGANKENEKVGSRTVFIRSFCKKAHQYVSNGKSAQTATTAYDNLRAYLAFCDALNVDPLSESGYLKYAGNDGELRHRIKVYTPSKRLWEYNHGDELGIKESTASGVLSNLRTALKWCGLPISDWARNHRGFVGEKTPIKGYSDEEEKLLVTRLEALFFTLAPQLIAAKENNTPLPETLPLIISLGLHEETVQIPTSLDVQKNTRTKKNGTATNAAAAFNLTMGAAYHLMCFFTSLNDSNIRNIAHPIHVHTEERDKSLQIVKVSSYKPRANSDVDALLVGKQFDVDKRDGVKFIKLLERLSKLYGNSEDGSELLFTLNNCIEVSETFNLTELNKKLVNKLHLLSPHRAGNLPWFKELFYTYRNQQAVTLKRGVNHLGRMVVHKETQTTSKTKARQGATNSAYCILSCYTDLPLKGILLPLSYSEIDSDGNVTVSFYYRNGEIGYFKVPACDLALIKDIEQYAKERADKQAKKYERLLLTRTTQNVPSDWEGISPISANLMNNWSVEPNHYYLSLLSSRWREMSSNQAYAEGGIQAVQSLIQNKRDTIERSYINGLPSLNKVILSQGIEVIENLLDNDLEQAKDAVAKRRGIPMLTYKEGEKKRKTNPNGIACDGKQVMIDGKNTQRETNYALGADLPCAEFDMCHKCQCAKAVDDVDAIYKLISTIDVFKEGLDMFPDSKGDVLEKIEAFEYTLDGASDDVFDEAMKKFNTQGRHPRVSIGHAILSM
;
A
#
# COMPACT_ATOMS: atom_id res chain seq x y z
N MET A 1 -29.84 58.17 -79.46
CA MET A 1 -29.93 57.11 -78.43
C MET A 1 -28.77 56.14 -78.64
N ALA A 2 -27.64 56.39 -77.99
CA ALA A 2 -26.41 55.63 -78.22
C ALA A 2 -26.39 54.35 -77.37
N LYS A 3 -26.50 53.19 -78.03
CA LYS A 3 -26.34 51.87 -77.42
C LYS A 3 -24.86 51.67 -77.07
N SER A 4 -24.54 51.67 -75.77
CA SER A 4 -23.16 51.63 -75.26
C SER A 4 -22.70 50.22 -74.87
N LYS A 5 -21.39 50.05 -75.02
CA LYS A 5 -20.53 48.88 -74.85
C LYS A 5 -20.71 48.23 -73.47
N ILE A 6 -21.17 46.98 -73.43
CA ILE A 6 -20.66 45.84 -72.61
C ILE A 6 -21.36 44.59 -73.18
N ALA A 7 -20.92 44.18 -74.37
CA ALA A 7 -21.15 42.84 -74.89
C ALA A 7 -19.76 42.25 -75.09
N LYS A 8 -19.21 41.61 -74.04
CA LYS A 8 -18.08 40.68 -74.09
C LYS A 8 -17.90 40.01 -72.71
N GLN A 9 -18.20 38.71 -72.68
CA GLN A 9 -17.74 37.62 -71.81
C GLN A 9 -18.85 36.85 -71.06
N PRO A 10 -19.04 35.54 -71.34
CA PRO A 10 -19.81 34.64 -70.51
C PRO A 10 -18.92 34.13 -69.37
N LYS A 11 -19.11 34.64 -68.15
CA LYS A 11 -18.53 33.99 -66.96
C LYS A 11 -19.39 32.79 -66.60
N ALA A 12 -18.81 31.60 -66.75
CA ALA A 12 -19.34 30.36 -66.20
C ALA A 12 -19.64 30.56 -64.71
N VAL A 13 -20.91 30.37 -64.34
CA VAL A 13 -21.34 30.31 -62.94
C VAL A 13 -20.75 29.03 -62.35
N LYS A 14 -19.63 29.16 -61.61
CA LYS A 14 -19.21 28.11 -60.68
C LYS A 14 -20.30 28.03 -59.60
N HIS A 15 -21.00 26.90 -59.54
CA HIS A 15 -21.76 26.54 -58.34
C HIS A 15 -20.79 26.47 -57.16
N VAL A 16 -20.69 27.57 -56.40
CA VAL A 16 -20.09 27.56 -55.08
C VAL A 16 -21.07 26.81 -54.19
N ARG A 17 -20.77 25.54 -53.89
CA ARG A 17 -21.44 24.84 -52.79
C ARG A 17 -21.15 25.62 -51.51
N ASN A 18 -22.18 26.29 -51.02
CA ASN A 18 -22.15 27.12 -49.83
C ASN A 18 -22.00 26.21 -48.59
N ASN A 19 -20.76 25.97 -48.15
CA ASN A 19 -20.44 25.18 -46.95
C ASN A 19 -20.58 26.00 -45.64
N GLN A 20 -21.26 27.14 -45.65
CA GLN A 20 -21.35 28.04 -44.48
C GLN A 20 -22.42 27.65 -43.44
N ASN A 21 -23.07 26.48 -43.57
CA ASN A 21 -23.99 25.94 -42.55
C ASN A 21 -23.60 24.51 -42.10
N VAL A 22 -22.31 24.18 -42.05
CA VAL A 22 -21.84 23.00 -41.32
C VAL A 22 -21.17 23.48 -40.04
N VAL A 23 -21.91 23.46 -38.92
CA VAL A 23 -21.33 23.58 -37.59
C VAL A 23 -20.29 22.45 -37.46
N PRO A 24 -19.00 22.73 -37.22
CA PRO A 24 -18.02 21.69 -36.96
C PRO A 24 -18.53 20.84 -35.80
N LEU A 25 -18.62 19.52 -35.99
CA LEU A 25 -18.86 18.60 -34.89
C LEU A 25 -17.63 18.66 -33.97
N ASN A 26 -17.68 19.52 -32.95
CA ASN A 26 -16.70 19.46 -31.87
C ASN A 26 -17.06 18.26 -30.99
N LEU A 27 -16.44 17.11 -31.31
CA LEU A 27 -16.44 15.91 -30.49
C LEU A 27 -15.25 15.98 -29.55
N ASP A 28 -15.26 16.94 -28.64
CA ASP A 28 -14.23 17.13 -27.63
C ASP A 28 -14.76 16.89 -26.21
N ILE A 29 -13.82 16.68 -25.28
CA ILE A 29 -14.11 16.58 -23.84
C ILE A 29 -13.06 17.35 -23.02
N PRO A 30 -13.44 17.84 -21.82
CA PRO A 30 -12.47 18.27 -20.83
C PRO A 30 -11.62 17.08 -20.37
N TYR A 31 -10.31 17.20 -20.52
CA TYR A 31 -9.33 16.14 -20.26
C TYR A 31 -8.22 16.66 -19.35
N LYS A 32 -7.92 15.91 -18.28
CA LYS A 32 -6.86 16.26 -17.32
C LYS A 32 -5.91 15.08 -17.16
N LYS A 33 -4.69 15.24 -17.64
CA LYS A 33 -3.61 14.27 -17.39
C LYS A 33 -3.30 14.22 -15.89
N ILE A 34 -3.00 13.04 -15.38
CA ILE A 34 -2.71 12.79 -13.94
C ILE A 34 -1.67 13.77 -13.36
N ARG A 35 -0.67 14.18 -14.16
CA ARG A 35 0.41 15.08 -13.74
C ARG A 35 0.24 16.55 -14.18
N SER A 36 -0.86 16.87 -14.86
CA SER A 36 -1.14 18.23 -15.35
C SER A 36 -2.05 18.94 -14.37
N THR A 37 -1.69 20.16 -13.97
CA THR A 37 -2.58 21.06 -13.23
C THR A 37 -3.65 21.66 -14.15
N GLN A 38 -3.34 21.79 -15.44
CA GLN A 38 -4.23 22.36 -16.45
C GLN A 38 -5.20 21.32 -17.05
N VAL A 39 -6.43 21.76 -17.28
CA VAL A 39 -7.47 21.04 -18.04
C VAL A 39 -7.34 21.42 -19.51
N GLN A 40 -7.32 20.41 -20.38
CA GLN A 40 -7.20 20.55 -21.83
C GLN A 40 -8.48 20.07 -22.52
N GLN A 41 -8.68 20.42 -23.79
CA GLN A 41 -9.70 19.78 -24.63
C GLN A 41 -9.08 18.61 -25.39
N LEU A 42 -9.77 17.47 -25.43
CA LEU A 42 -9.34 16.28 -26.17
C LEU A 42 -10.36 15.93 -27.25
N ASP A 43 -9.92 15.85 -28.52
CA ASP A 43 -10.73 15.32 -29.63
C ASP A 43 -10.94 13.81 -29.49
N VAL A 44 -12.20 13.40 -29.31
CA VAL A 44 -12.64 12.01 -29.16
C VAL A 44 -13.32 11.46 -30.41
N SER A 45 -13.22 12.12 -31.56
CA SER A 45 -13.80 11.67 -32.83
C SER A 45 -13.31 10.27 -33.27
N HIS A 46 -12.15 9.83 -32.79
CA HIS A 46 -11.63 8.47 -33.04
C HIS A 46 -12.54 7.37 -32.48
N LEU A 47 -13.39 7.65 -31.48
CA LEU A 47 -14.36 6.68 -30.94
C LEU A 47 -15.47 6.30 -31.93
N LEU A 48 -15.65 7.06 -33.01
CA LEU A 48 -16.62 6.75 -34.07
C LEU A 48 -16.15 5.67 -35.04
N TYR A 49 -14.92 5.19 -34.89
CA TYR A 49 -14.33 4.22 -35.81
C TYR A 49 -14.12 2.88 -35.10
N PHE A 50 -14.12 1.80 -35.88
CA PHE A 50 -13.93 0.45 -35.36
C PHE A 50 -12.58 0.33 -34.63
N GLY A 51 -12.58 -0.27 -33.44
CA GLY A 51 -11.41 -0.35 -32.57
C GLY A 51 -10.95 1.01 -32.02
N ALA A 52 -11.77 2.05 -32.16
CA ALA A 52 -11.44 3.44 -31.85
C ALA A 52 -10.18 3.96 -32.61
N ASN A 53 -9.95 3.48 -33.83
CA ASN A 53 -8.85 3.91 -34.71
C ASN A 53 -9.41 4.60 -35.97
N LYS A 54 -9.00 5.84 -36.25
CA LYS A 54 -9.45 6.62 -37.43
C LYS A 54 -9.08 5.99 -38.77
N GLU A 55 -8.15 5.04 -38.80
CA GLU A 55 -7.76 4.29 -40.00
C GLU A 55 -8.77 3.19 -40.38
N ASN A 56 -9.62 2.80 -39.44
CA ASN A 56 -10.63 1.75 -39.66
C ASN A 56 -11.96 2.33 -40.16
N GLU A 57 -12.93 1.44 -40.43
CA GLU A 57 -14.26 1.85 -40.87
C GLU A 57 -15.01 2.67 -39.81
N LYS A 58 -15.77 3.66 -40.28
CA LYS A 58 -16.58 4.53 -39.42
C LYS A 58 -17.91 3.86 -39.10
N VAL A 59 -18.21 3.74 -37.82
CA VAL A 59 -19.46 3.18 -37.30
C VAL A 59 -20.48 4.30 -37.07
N GLY A 60 -21.30 4.58 -38.09
CA GLY A 60 -22.24 5.73 -38.10
C GLY A 60 -23.20 5.76 -36.92
N SER A 61 -23.68 4.60 -36.46
CA SER A 61 -24.64 4.45 -35.36
C SER A 61 -24.13 5.02 -34.02
N ARG A 62 -22.81 5.08 -33.79
CA ARG A 62 -22.21 5.61 -32.56
C ARG A 62 -22.36 7.11 -32.40
N THR A 63 -22.59 7.83 -33.48
CA THR A 63 -22.50 9.29 -33.53
C THR A 63 -23.39 9.96 -32.50
N VAL A 64 -24.63 9.49 -32.33
CA VAL A 64 -25.60 10.09 -31.39
C VAL A 64 -25.13 9.91 -29.94
N PHE A 65 -24.65 8.71 -29.61
CA PHE A 65 -24.20 8.34 -28.27
C PHE A 65 -22.92 9.09 -27.87
N ILE A 66 -21.93 9.17 -28.77
CA ILE A 66 -20.67 9.90 -28.49
C ILE A 66 -20.93 11.40 -28.36
N ARG A 67 -21.85 11.99 -29.14
CA ARG A 67 -22.26 13.39 -28.95
C ARG A 67 -22.88 13.62 -27.57
N SER A 68 -23.75 12.71 -27.11
CA SER A 68 -24.33 12.78 -25.78
C SER A 68 -23.26 12.71 -24.69
N PHE A 69 -22.30 11.80 -24.85
CA PHE A 69 -21.15 11.67 -23.95
C PHE A 69 -20.37 12.98 -23.83
N CYS A 70 -19.96 13.59 -24.95
CA CYS A 70 -19.25 14.88 -24.96
C CYS A 70 -20.03 15.97 -24.21
N LYS A 71 -21.32 16.13 -24.54
CA LYS A 71 -22.20 17.12 -23.90
C LYS A 71 -22.25 16.93 -22.38
N LYS A 72 -22.40 15.68 -21.92
CA LYS A 72 -22.48 15.36 -20.49
C LYS A 72 -21.14 15.51 -19.77
N ALA A 73 -20.02 15.19 -20.42
CA ALA A 73 -18.69 15.41 -19.86
C ALA A 73 -18.41 16.91 -19.63
N HIS A 74 -18.76 17.77 -20.59
CA HIS A 74 -18.69 19.23 -20.40
C HIS A 74 -19.60 19.69 -19.27
N GLN A 75 -20.87 19.29 -19.28
CA GLN A 75 -21.81 19.67 -18.22
C GLN A 75 -21.31 19.25 -16.83
N TYR A 76 -20.72 18.07 -16.70
CA TYR A 76 -20.19 17.56 -15.43
C TYR A 76 -19.09 18.47 -14.89
N VAL A 77 -18.12 18.86 -15.73
CA VAL A 77 -17.00 19.71 -15.33
C VAL A 77 -17.42 21.17 -15.12
N SER A 78 -18.31 21.70 -15.97
CA SER A 78 -18.88 23.04 -15.80
C SER A 78 -19.66 23.20 -14.49
N ASN A 79 -20.20 22.11 -13.93
CA ASN A 79 -20.85 22.09 -12.61
C ASN A 79 -19.84 22.00 -11.44
N GLY A 80 -18.57 22.37 -11.65
CA GLY A 80 -17.53 22.38 -10.62
C GLY A 80 -16.97 21.00 -10.25
N LYS A 81 -17.28 19.94 -11.01
CA LYS A 81 -16.78 18.59 -10.73
C LYS A 81 -15.45 18.31 -11.45
N SER A 82 -14.73 17.29 -10.98
CA SER A 82 -13.37 16.98 -11.45
C SER A 82 -13.30 16.55 -12.93
N ALA A 83 -12.48 17.26 -13.72
CA ALA A 83 -12.12 16.87 -15.08
C ALA A 83 -11.36 15.53 -15.16
N GLN A 84 -10.71 15.12 -14.07
CA GLN A 84 -10.04 13.81 -13.99
C GLN A 84 -11.05 12.66 -13.98
N THR A 85 -12.24 12.86 -13.39
CA THR A 85 -13.32 11.87 -13.44
C THR A 85 -13.85 11.72 -14.87
N ALA A 86 -14.04 12.83 -15.59
CA ALA A 86 -14.44 12.80 -17.01
C ALA A 86 -13.40 12.06 -17.87
N THR A 87 -12.11 12.30 -17.61
CA THR A 87 -10.99 11.59 -18.26
C THR A 87 -11.06 10.07 -18.01
N THR A 88 -11.26 9.68 -16.75
CA THR A 88 -11.34 8.25 -16.38
C THR A 88 -12.54 7.56 -17.01
N ALA A 89 -13.70 8.22 -17.07
CA ALA A 89 -14.89 7.71 -17.75
C ALA A 89 -14.63 7.50 -19.25
N TYR A 90 -13.96 8.45 -19.90
CA TYR A 90 -13.54 8.35 -21.30
C TYR A 90 -12.59 7.17 -21.55
N ASP A 91 -11.55 6.99 -20.74
CA ASP A 91 -10.56 5.91 -20.93
C ASP A 91 -11.23 4.52 -20.84
N ASN A 92 -12.17 4.35 -19.89
CA ASN A 92 -12.93 3.11 -19.75
C ASN A 92 -13.91 2.89 -20.91
N LEU A 93 -14.57 3.94 -21.39
CA LEU A 93 -15.44 3.85 -22.57
C LEU A 93 -14.66 3.44 -23.82
N ARG A 94 -13.50 4.07 -24.05
CA ARG A 94 -12.63 3.75 -25.19
C ARG A 94 -12.19 2.29 -25.16
N ALA A 95 -11.73 1.80 -24.02
CA ALA A 95 -11.30 0.41 -23.86
C ALA A 95 -12.46 -0.58 -24.09
N TYR A 96 -13.65 -0.27 -23.57
CA TYR A 96 -14.86 -1.06 -23.78
C TYR A 96 -15.29 -1.13 -25.25
N LEU A 97 -15.30 0.00 -25.95
CA LEU A 97 -15.61 0.04 -27.39
C LEU A 97 -14.66 -0.84 -28.20
N ALA A 98 -13.35 -0.72 -27.94
CA ALA A 98 -12.35 -1.53 -28.62
C ALA A 98 -12.50 -3.04 -28.35
N PHE A 99 -12.85 -3.42 -27.12
CA PHE A 99 -13.13 -4.82 -26.76
C PHE A 99 -14.34 -5.37 -27.51
N CYS A 100 -15.47 -4.64 -27.52
CA CYS A 100 -16.68 -5.07 -28.22
C CYS A 100 -16.47 -5.18 -29.73
N ASP A 101 -15.73 -4.24 -30.31
CA ASP A 101 -15.31 -4.28 -31.71
C ASP A 101 -14.50 -5.55 -32.01
N ALA A 102 -13.50 -5.86 -31.18
CA ALA A 102 -12.67 -7.04 -31.37
C ALA A 102 -13.47 -8.37 -31.31
N LEU A 103 -14.62 -8.39 -30.61
CA LEU A 103 -15.54 -9.53 -30.56
C LEU A 103 -16.71 -9.44 -31.54
N ASN A 104 -16.76 -8.38 -32.36
CA ASN A 104 -17.86 -8.11 -33.29
C ASN A 104 -19.25 -8.08 -32.61
N VAL A 105 -19.33 -7.48 -31.43
CA VAL A 105 -20.57 -7.27 -30.67
C VAL A 105 -20.88 -5.78 -30.59
N ASP A 106 -22.15 -5.38 -30.70
CA ASP A 106 -22.53 -3.97 -30.57
C ASP A 106 -22.31 -3.45 -29.13
N PRO A 107 -21.34 -2.53 -28.90
CA PRO A 107 -21.08 -2.00 -27.57
C PRO A 107 -22.22 -1.16 -26.98
N LEU A 108 -23.12 -0.65 -27.80
CA LEU A 108 -24.19 0.26 -27.33
C LEU A 108 -25.52 -0.48 -27.14
N SER A 109 -25.43 -1.80 -26.95
CA SER A 109 -26.53 -2.72 -26.67
C SER A 109 -26.36 -3.40 -25.30
N GLU A 110 -27.46 -3.99 -24.80
CA GLU A 110 -27.42 -4.82 -23.59
C GLU A 110 -26.46 -6.01 -23.74
N SER A 111 -26.47 -6.65 -24.90
CA SER A 111 -25.60 -7.80 -25.20
C SER A 111 -24.11 -7.45 -25.12
N GLY A 112 -23.72 -6.29 -25.66
CA GLY A 112 -22.35 -5.78 -25.56
C GLY A 112 -21.95 -5.48 -24.12
N TYR A 113 -22.87 -4.86 -23.37
CA TYR A 113 -22.65 -4.57 -21.95
C TYR A 113 -22.43 -5.86 -21.14
N LEU A 114 -23.30 -6.85 -21.31
CA LEU A 114 -23.21 -8.13 -20.59
C LEU A 114 -22.00 -8.95 -21.03
N LYS A 115 -21.55 -8.84 -22.29
CA LYS A 115 -20.30 -9.47 -22.75
C LYS A 115 -19.07 -8.96 -22.00
N TYR A 116 -19.12 -7.73 -21.51
CA TYR A 116 -18.03 -7.13 -20.73
C TYR A 116 -18.23 -7.27 -19.21
N ALA A 117 -19.41 -6.88 -18.72
CA ALA A 117 -19.72 -6.74 -17.30
C ALA A 117 -20.49 -7.92 -16.69
N GLY A 118 -21.03 -8.82 -17.51
CA GLY A 118 -21.88 -9.93 -17.07
C GLY A 118 -21.14 -10.97 -16.21
N ASN A 119 -21.89 -11.94 -15.70
CA ASN A 119 -21.34 -12.99 -14.82
C ASN A 119 -20.25 -13.83 -15.51
N ASP A 120 -20.37 -14.03 -16.83
CA ASP A 120 -19.36 -14.68 -17.69
C ASP A 120 -18.65 -13.68 -18.62
N GLY A 121 -18.67 -12.39 -18.24
CA GLY A 121 -18.11 -11.31 -19.03
C GLY A 121 -16.59 -11.14 -18.85
N GLU A 122 -16.01 -10.28 -19.69
CA GLU A 122 -14.56 -9.98 -19.69
C GLU A 122 -14.01 -9.57 -18.32
N LEU A 123 -14.74 -8.78 -17.54
CA LEU A 123 -14.27 -8.36 -16.22
C LEU A 123 -14.08 -9.54 -15.25
N ARG A 124 -14.95 -10.55 -15.33
CA ARG A 124 -14.86 -11.78 -14.51
C ARG A 124 -13.73 -12.69 -15.00
N HIS A 125 -13.55 -12.81 -16.31
CA HIS A 125 -12.38 -13.48 -16.90
C HIS A 125 -11.07 -12.87 -16.37
N ARG A 126 -10.93 -11.54 -16.43
CA ARG A 126 -9.72 -10.86 -15.96
C ARG A 126 -9.48 -11.02 -14.45
N ILE A 127 -10.53 -11.17 -13.65
CA ILE A 127 -10.39 -11.52 -12.23
C ILE A 127 -9.90 -12.96 -12.08
N LYS A 128 -10.47 -13.91 -12.82
CA LYS A 128 -10.09 -15.33 -12.77
C LYS A 128 -8.62 -15.56 -13.12
N VAL A 129 -8.07 -14.78 -14.05
CA VAL A 129 -6.65 -14.84 -14.45
C VAL A 129 -5.73 -14.18 -13.42
N TYR A 130 -6.25 -13.37 -12.49
CA TYR A 130 -5.42 -12.62 -11.55
C TYR A 130 -4.75 -13.54 -10.53
N THR A 131 -3.42 -13.60 -10.59
CA THR A 131 -2.60 -14.37 -9.64
C THR A 131 -1.73 -13.40 -8.83
N PRO A 132 -2.12 -13.02 -7.60
CA PRO A 132 -1.41 -12.00 -6.81
C PRO A 132 -0.03 -12.44 -6.32
N SER A 133 0.22 -13.75 -6.20
CA SER A 133 1.50 -14.29 -5.70
C SER A 133 2.61 -14.28 -6.73
N LYS A 134 2.26 -14.31 -8.03
CA LYS A 134 3.23 -14.36 -9.12
C LYS A 134 3.77 -12.97 -9.45
N ARG A 135 5.09 -12.84 -9.40
CA ARG A 135 5.87 -11.66 -9.82
C ARG A 135 5.93 -11.61 -11.33
N LEU A 136 6.09 -10.40 -11.89
CA LEU A 136 6.04 -10.19 -13.34
C LEU A 136 7.06 -11.06 -14.12
N TRP A 137 8.23 -11.32 -13.54
CA TRP A 137 9.29 -12.09 -14.18
C TRP A 137 9.06 -13.61 -14.19
N GLU A 138 8.10 -14.10 -13.39
CA GLU A 138 7.68 -15.51 -13.35
C GLU A 138 6.72 -15.87 -14.49
N TYR A 139 6.19 -14.87 -15.20
CA TYR A 139 5.33 -15.08 -16.36
C TYR A 139 6.15 -15.25 -17.64
N ASN A 140 5.62 -16.05 -18.55
CA ASN A 140 6.13 -16.21 -19.89
C ASN A 140 5.69 -15.06 -20.79
N HIS A 141 6.36 -14.93 -21.95
CA HIS A 141 5.92 -14.00 -22.98
C HIS A 141 4.52 -14.35 -23.46
N GLY A 142 3.63 -13.36 -23.53
CA GLY A 142 2.25 -13.51 -23.98
C GLY A 142 1.26 -13.85 -22.87
N ASP A 143 1.73 -14.20 -21.66
CA ASP A 143 0.84 -14.53 -20.55
C ASP A 143 -0.06 -13.34 -20.18
N GLU A 144 -1.33 -13.63 -19.93
CA GLU A 144 -2.32 -12.63 -19.52
C GLU A 144 -2.12 -12.21 -18.05
N LEU A 145 -2.20 -10.90 -17.80
CA LEU A 145 -2.20 -10.32 -16.47
C LEU A 145 -3.62 -9.95 -16.06
N GLY A 146 -4.15 -10.69 -15.07
CA GLY A 146 -5.46 -10.40 -14.50
C GLY A 146 -5.52 -9.10 -13.70
N ILE A 147 -6.70 -8.79 -13.16
CA ILE A 147 -6.96 -7.62 -12.31
C ILE A 147 -7.66 -8.02 -11.02
N LYS A 148 -7.49 -7.21 -9.96
CA LYS A 148 -8.24 -7.38 -8.72
C LYS A 148 -9.73 -7.13 -8.96
N GLU A 149 -10.60 -7.79 -8.19
CA GLU A 149 -12.04 -7.53 -8.23
C GLU A 149 -12.40 -6.08 -7.90
N SER A 150 -11.68 -5.46 -6.95
CA SER A 150 -11.84 -4.03 -6.66
C SER A 150 -11.48 -3.12 -7.85
N THR A 151 -10.49 -3.51 -8.67
CA THR A 151 -10.19 -2.82 -9.93
C THR A 151 -11.29 -3.00 -10.95
N ALA A 152 -11.83 -4.22 -11.11
CA ALA A 152 -12.96 -4.48 -11.98
C ALA A 152 -14.22 -3.68 -11.57
N SER A 153 -14.50 -3.57 -10.27
CA SER A 153 -15.56 -2.73 -9.72
C SER A 153 -15.38 -1.26 -10.08
N GLY A 154 -14.16 -0.72 -9.94
CA GLY A 154 -13.81 0.64 -10.34
C GLY A 154 -13.96 0.89 -11.85
N VAL A 155 -13.48 -0.05 -12.68
CA VAL A 155 -13.64 -0.02 -14.14
C VAL A 155 -15.13 0.01 -14.50
N LEU A 156 -15.93 -0.88 -13.92
CA LEU A 156 -17.36 -0.97 -14.18
C LEU A 156 -18.10 0.30 -13.76
N SER A 157 -17.80 0.87 -12.60
CA SER A 157 -18.44 2.11 -12.13
C SER A 157 -18.19 3.28 -13.09
N ASN A 158 -16.95 3.42 -13.58
CA ASN A 158 -16.61 4.45 -14.56
C ASN A 158 -17.26 4.18 -15.92
N LEU A 159 -17.28 2.91 -16.37
CA LEU A 159 -17.95 2.51 -17.60
C LEU A 159 -19.46 2.79 -17.55
N ARG A 160 -20.14 2.41 -16.46
CA ARG A 160 -21.57 2.69 -16.24
C ARG A 160 -21.86 4.19 -16.29
N THR A 161 -20.98 5.01 -15.72
CA THR A 161 -21.08 6.47 -15.80
C THR A 161 -20.97 6.95 -17.24
N ALA A 162 -19.98 6.44 -18.00
CA ALA A 162 -19.78 6.80 -19.39
C ALA A 162 -20.97 6.38 -20.28
N LEU A 163 -21.47 5.16 -20.14
CA LEU A 163 -22.61 4.66 -20.91
C LEU A 163 -23.91 5.38 -20.53
N LYS A 164 -24.08 5.78 -19.26
CA LYS A 164 -25.18 6.66 -18.85
C LYS A 164 -25.06 8.03 -19.52
N TRP A 165 -23.86 8.57 -19.68
CA TRP A 165 -23.63 9.82 -20.42
C TRP A 165 -23.89 9.66 -21.92
N CYS A 166 -23.69 8.46 -22.47
CA CYS A 166 -24.13 8.12 -23.83
C CYS A 166 -25.66 8.08 -23.98
N GLY A 167 -26.43 8.03 -22.88
CA GLY A 167 -27.89 7.98 -22.89
C GLY A 167 -28.49 6.57 -22.80
N LEU A 168 -27.72 5.57 -22.37
CA LEU A 168 -28.16 4.18 -22.28
C LEU A 168 -28.83 3.85 -20.93
N PRO A 169 -29.79 2.89 -20.89
CA PRO A 169 -30.53 2.49 -19.69
C PRO A 169 -29.72 1.55 -18.78
N ILE A 170 -28.56 2.02 -18.31
CA ILE A 170 -27.58 1.19 -17.58
C ILE A 170 -28.11 0.64 -16.25
N SER A 171 -29.06 1.33 -15.62
CA SER A 171 -29.68 0.85 -14.39
C SER A 171 -30.41 -0.48 -14.57
N ASP A 172 -31.01 -0.70 -15.76
CA ASP A 172 -31.76 -1.91 -16.05
C ASP A 172 -30.80 -3.07 -16.34
N TRP A 173 -29.79 -2.84 -17.20
CA TRP A 173 -28.79 -3.85 -17.53
C TRP A 173 -27.94 -4.28 -16.33
N ALA A 174 -27.70 -3.37 -15.39
CA ALA A 174 -26.96 -3.64 -14.17
C ALA A 174 -27.63 -4.69 -13.26
N ARG A 175 -28.96 -4.91 -13.40
CA ARG A 175 -29.70 -5.93 -12.63
C ARG A 175 -29.47 -7.35 -13.15
N ASN A 176 -28.92 -7.49 -14.36
CA ASN A 176 -28.76 -8.78 -15.05
C ASN A 176 -27.45 -9.49 -14.71
N HIS A 177 -26.67 -8.98 -13.76
CA HIS A 177 -25.45 -9.62 -13.30
C HIS A 177 -25.15 -9.27 -11.84
N ARG A 178 -24.32 -10.09 -11.19
CA ARG A 178 -23.89 -9.86 -9.80
C ARG A 178 -22.92 -8.69 -9.73
N GLY A 179 -23.01 -7.92 -8.65
CA GLY A 179 -22.05 -6.86 -8.32
C GLY A 179 -20.65 -7.41 -8.03
N PHE A 180 -19.64 -6.54 -8.13
CA PHE A 180 -18.27 -6.86 -7.75
C PHE A 180 -18.05 -6.47 -6.29
N VAL A 181 -17.93 -7.46 -5.40
CA VAL A 181 -17.74 -7.25 -3.96
C VAL A 181 -16.24 -7.24 -3.72
N GLY A 182 -15.58 -6.13 -4.06
CA GLY A 182 -14.13 -6.06 -3.96
C GLY A 182 -13.68 -6.08 -2.49
N GLU A 183 -13.09 -7.18 -2.04
CA GLU A 183 -12.35 -7.21 -0.78
C GLU A 183 -11.17 -6.22 -0.88
N LYS A 184 -11.05 -5.32 0.10
CA LYS A 184 -9.89 -4.44 0.20
C LYS A 184 -8.83 -5.16 1.00
N THR A 185 -7.78 -5.62 0.32
CA THR A 185 -6.59 -6.11 1.03
C THR A 185 -6.02 -4.95 1.86
N PRO A 186 -5.93 -5.09 3.20
CA PRO A 186 -5.34 -4.07 4.05
C PRO A 186 -3.91 -3.78 3.62
N ILE A 187 -3.46 -2.54 3.85
CA ILE A 187 -2.07 -2.16 3.58
C ILE A 187 -1.22 -2.86 4.64
N LYS A 188 -0.14 -3.53 4.25
CA LYS A 188 0.75 -4.16 5.24
C LYS A 188 1.61 -3.08 5.92
N GLY A 189 1.53 -3.00 7.25
CA GLY A 189 2.42 -2.16 8.06
C GLY A 189 3.90 -2.54 7.92
N TYR A 190 4.79 -1.73 8.48
CA TYR A 190 6.18 -2.16 8.70
C TYR A 190 6.22 -3.21 9.81
N SER A 191 7.12 -4.20 9.71
CA SER A 191 7.47 -5.04 10.87
C SER A 191 8.36 -4.28 11.84
N ASP A 192 8.53 -4.79 13.05
CA ASP A 192 9.36 -4.17 14.09
C ASP A 192 10.82 -4.01 13.62
N GLU A 193 11.36 -4.97 12.86
CA GLU A 193 12.70 -4.86 12.28
C GLU A 193 12.78 -3.80 11.18
N GLU A 194 11.75 -3.72 10.33
CA GLU A 194 11.66 -2.68 9.30
C GLU A 194 11.55 -1.29 9.94
N GLU A 195 10.71 -1.14 10.97
CA GLU A 195 10.52 0.10 11.73
C GLU A 195 11.83 0.55 12.37
N LYS A 196 12.48 -0.33 13.14
CA LYS A 196 13.74 -0.04 13.82
C LYS A 196 14.80 0.42 12.83
N LEU A 197 14.94 -0.27 11.69
CA LEU A 197 15.89 0.11 10.64
C LEU A 197 15.52 1.48 10.05
N LEU A 198 14.26 1.72 9.72
CA LEU A 198 13.79 2.95 9.11
C LEU A 198 13.98 4.15 10.03
N VAL A 199 13.49 4.09 11.26
CA VAL A 199 13.57 5.18 12.24
C VAL A 199 15.04 5.52 12.50
N THR A 200 15.87 4.51 12.83
CA THR A 200 17.30 4.71 13.11
C THR A 200 18.01 5.46 11.97
N ARG A 201 17.77 5.07 10.72
CA ARG A 201 18.45 5.66 9.55
C ARG A 201 17.90 7.03 9.16
N LEU A 202 16.59 7.22 9.25
CA LEU A 202 15.95 8.49 8.94
C LEU A 202 16.30 9.56 9.98
N GLU A 203 16.32 9.19 11.26
CA GLU A 203 16.77 10.05 12.36
C GLU A 203 18.25 10.38 12.23
N ALA A 204 19.11 9.36 11.98
CA ALA A 204 20.53 9.60 11.75
C ALA A 204 20.76 10.59 10.60
N LEU A 205 20.03 10.46 9.49
CA LEU A 205 20.12 11.43 8.39
C LEU A 205 19.66 12.82 8.82
N PHE A 206 18.47 12.94 9.41
CA PHE A 206 17.85 14.21 9.74
C PHE A 206 18.66 14.97 10.81
N PHE A 207 18.96 14.33 11.93
CA PHE A 207 19.68 14.96 13.04
C PHE A 207 21.17 15.17 12.76
N THR A 208 21.75 14.50 11.75
CA THR A 208 23.12 14.81 11.29
C THR A 208 23.13 16.03 10.36
N LEU A 209 22.23 16.05 9.37
CA LEU A 209 22.28 17.06 8.31
C LEU A 209 21.59 18.38 8.69
N ALA A 210 20.45 18.33 9.37
CA ALA A 210 19.68 19.54 9.69
C ALA A 210 20.48 20.57 10.52
N PRO A 211 21.21 20.19 11.59
CA PRO A 211 22.04 21.15 12.34
C PRO A 211 23.15 21.77 11.50
N GLN A 212 23.80 20.99 10.62
CA GLN A 212 24.85 21.48 9.73
C GLN A 212 24.30 22.48 8.71
N LEU A 213 23.12 22.21 8.14
CA LEU A 213 22.42 23.13 7.23
C LEU A 213 22.01 24.43 7.94
N ILE A 214 21.42 24.32 9.13
CA ILE A 214 21.04 25.48 9.96
C ILE A 214 22.26 26.33 10.27
N ALA A 215 23.33 25.72 10.80
CA ALA A 215 24.56 26.43 11.16
C ALA A 215 25.19 27.12 9.94
N ALA A 216 25.16 26.48 8.77
CA ALA A 216 25.68 27.09 7.55
C ALA A 216 24.89 28.35 7.17
N LYS A 217 23.56 28.26 7.23
CA LYS A 217 22.66 29.37 6.86
C LYS A 217 22.71 30.52 7.86
N GLU A 218 22.72 30.24 9.16
CA GLU A 218 22.76 31.27 10.23
C GLU A 218 24.10 32.02 10.27
N ASN A 219 25.20 31.32 10.02
CA ASN A 219 26.53 31.92 10.01
C ASN A 219 26.93 32.49 8.63
N ASN A 220 26.05 32.43 7.64
CA ASN A 220 26.35 32.79 6.24
C ASN A 220 27.63 32.12 5.71
N THR A 221 27.87 30.86 6.09
CA THR A 221 29.05 30.10 5.66
C THR A 221 28.70 29.23 4.45
N PRO A 222 29.61 29.12 3.45
CA PRO A 222 29.37 28.24 2.31
C PRO A 222 29.36 26.78 2.78
N LEU A 223 28.36 26.03 2.32
CA LEU A 223 28.32 24.59 2.55
C LEU A 223 29.49 23.90 1.82
N PRO A 224 30.12 22.87 2.42
CA PRO A 224 31.08 22.03 1.70
C PRO A 224 30.40 21.33 0.52
N GLU A 225 31.17 20.80 -0.43
CA GLU A 225 30.64 20.08 -1.59
C GLU A 225 29.78 18.86 -1.18
N THR A 226 30.16 18.20 -0.11
CA THR A 226 29.43 17.06 0.46
C THR A 226 29.40 17.14 1.99
N LEU A 227 28.34 16.60 2.59
CA LEU A 227 28.21 16.42 4.05
C LEU A 227 28.32 14.93 4.38
N PRO A 228 29.12 14.55 5.39
CA PRO A 228 29.27 13.16 5.79
C PRO A 228 28.06 12.66 6.59
N LEU A 229 27.67 11.42 6.34
CA LEU A 229 26.68 10.68 7.11
C LEU A 229 27.24 9.29 7.45
N ILE A 230 27.30 8.94 8.72
CA ILE A 230 27.77 7.64 9.16
C ILE A 230 26.58 6.66 9.22
N ILE A 231 26.76 5.49 8.63
CA ILE A 231 25.74 4.43 8.58
C ILE A 231 26.37 3.13 9.12
N SER A 232 25.95 2.71 10.31
CA SER A 232 26.40 1.46 10.94
C SER A 232 25.76 0.22 10.31
N LEU A 233 26.52 -0.61 9.60
CA LEU A 233 26.12 -1.86 8.94
C LEU A 233 26.57 -3.07 9.79
N GLY A 234 25.91 -3.26 10.93
CA GLY A 234 26.30 -4.27 11.93
C GLY A 234 27.56 -3.81 12.68
N LEU A 235 28.65 -4.59 12.57
CA LEU A 235 29.95 -4.27 13.17
C LEU A 235 30.77 -3.24 12.38
N HIS A 236 30.34 -2.89 11.17
CA HIS A 236 31.06 -1.95 10.29
C HIS A 236 30.34 -0.61 10.23
N GLU A 237 31.07 0.48 10.02
CA GLU A 237 30.48 1.79 9.75
C GLU A 237 30.92 2.29 8.37
N GLU A 238 29.98 2.78 7.57
CA GLU A 238 30.29 3.40 6.29
C GLU A 238 29.93 4.89 6.31
N THR A 239 30.91 5.74 5.98
CA THR A 239 30.70 7.17 5.80
C THR A 239 30.22 7.45 4.38
N VAL A 240 28.96 7.83 4.26
CA VAL A 240 28.31 8.24 3.01
C VAL A 240 28.44 9.74 2.82
N GLN A 241 28.96 10.16 1.67
CA GLN A 241 29.01 11.57 1.29
C GLN A 241 27.69 11.98 0.62
N ILE A 242 27.02 12.98 1.18
CA ILE A 242 25.75 13.52 0.68
C ILE A 242 26.03 14.86 0.00
N PRO A 243 25.77 15.00 -1.31
CA PRO A 243 26.07 16.23 -2.05
C PRO A 243 25.21 17.38 -1.57
N THR A 244 25.77 18.59 -1.44
CA THR A 244 25.03 19.80 -1.05
C THR A 244 24.47 20.56 -2.25
N SER A 245 25.06 20.38 -3.44
CA SER A 245 24.66 21.08 -4.66
C SER A 245 23.20 20.80 -5.05
N LEU A 246 22.46 21.87 -5.29
CA LEU A 246 21.09 21.84 -5.83
C LEU A 246 21.06 21.69 -7.36
N ASP A 247 22.22 21.76 -8.03
CA ASP A 247 22.32 21.59 -9.47
C ASP A 247 21.96 20.16 -9.89
N VAL A 248 21.28 20.07 -11.02
CA VAL A 248 20.93 18.79 -11.64
C VAL A 248 22.00 18.45 -12.67
N GLN A 249 22.59 17.27 -12.58
CA GLN A 249 23.57 16.80 -13.57
C GLN A 249 22.98 16.85 -14.99
N LYS A 250 23.71 17.48 -15.93
CA LYS A 250 23.31 17.86 -17.32
C LYS A 250 22.82 16.73 -18.25
N ASN A 251 22.65 15.49 -17.77
CA ASN A 251 22.25 14.33 -18.59
C ASN A 251 20.74 14.10 -18.68
N THR A 252 19.92 14.82 -17.92
CA THR A 252 18.48 14.89 -18.18
C THR A 252 18.21 15.88 -19.29
N ARG A 253 17.39 15.51 -20.29
CA ARG A 253 16.82 16.40 -21.31
C ARG A 253 15.86 17.44 -20.68
N THR A 254 16.29 18.12 -19.63
CA THR A 254 15.61 19.31 -19.10
C THR A 254 16.02 20.48 -19.99
N LYS A 255 15.01 21.21 -20.46
CA LYS A 255 15.14 22.41 -21.30
C LYS A 255 16.27 23.28 -20.74
N LYS A 256 17.13 23.80 -21.62
CA LYS A 256 18.32 24.61 -21.29
C LYS A 256 18.06 25.80 -20.34
N ASN A 257 16.81 26.17 -20.05
CA ASN A 257 16.42 27.32 -19.23
C ASN A 257 15.30 27.01 -18.18
N GLY A 258 15.18 25.77 -17.69
CA GLY A 258 14.11 25.39 -16.73
C GLY A 258 14.59 25.22 -15.28
N THR A 259 13.79 25.67 -14.31
CA THR A 259 13.95 25.31 -12.88
C THR A 259 13.83 23.81 -12.70
N ALA A 260 14.73 23.21 -11.91
CA ALA A 260 14.75 21.77 -11.66
C ALA A 260 15.19 21.45 -10.22
N THR A 261 14.72 20.32 -9.69
CA THR A 261 14.96 19.92 -8.29
C THR A 261 15.90 18.72 -8.23
N ASN A 262 17.05 18.87 -7.59
CA ASN A 262 17.94 17.74 -7.28
C ASN A 262 17.48 17.04 -5.98
N ALA A 263 16.78 15.91 -6.11
CA ALA A 263 16.31 15.12 -4.97
C ALA A 263 17.44 14.51 -4.11
N ALA A 264 18.68 14.45 -4.61
CA ALA A 264 19.82 13.90 -3.87
C ALA A 264 20.58 14.95 -3.03
N ALA A 265 20.27 16.23 -3.21
CA ALA A 265 20.90 17.32 -2.46
C ALA A 265 20.59 17.20 -0.97
N ALA A 266 21.56 17.51 -0.11
CA ALA A 266 21.48 17.34 1.34
C ALA A 266 20.20 17.93 1.95
N PHE A 267 19.85 19.17 1.57
CA PHE A 267 18.61 19.81 2.03
C PHE A 267 17.36 19.04 1.60
N ASN A 268 17.23 18.75 0.29
CA ASN A 268 16.06 18.06 -0.26
C ASN A 268 15.91 16.65 0.33
N LEU A 269 17.01 15.93 0.51
CA LEU A 269 17.03 14.61 1.12
C LEU A 269 16.63 14.67 2.61
N THR A 270 17.08 15.70 3.34
CA THR A 270 16.70 15.97 4.74
C THR A 270 15.19 16.23 4.85
N MET A 271 14.60 17.01 3.94
CA MET A 271 13.15 17.23 3.88
C MET A 271 12.36 15.97 3.54
N GLY A 272 12.90 15.11 2.67
CA GLY A 272 12.33 13.78 2.42
C GLY A 272 12.35 12.89 3.66
N ALA A 273 13.42 12.93 4.46
CA ALA A 273 13.51 12.20 5.73
C ALA A 273 12.53 12.75 6.76
N ALA A 274 12.45 14.08 6.87
CA ALA A 274 11.52 14.77 7.75
C ALA A 274 10.05 14.40 7.45
N TYR A 275 9.68 14.25 6.17
CA TYR A 275 8.35 13.75 5.80
C TYR A 275 8.03 12.38 6.43
N HIS A 276 8.97 11.42 6.37
CA HIS A 276 8.73 10.07 6.91
C HIS A 276 8.79 10.04 8.43
N LEU A 277 9.66 10.84 9.05
CA LEU A 277 9.68 11.02 10.51
C LEU A 277 8.37 11.66 11.00
N MET A 278 7.84 12.65 10.29
CA MET A 278 6.51 13.18 10.56
C MET A 278 5.43 12.10 10.47
N CYS A 279 5.49 11.20 9.48
CA CYS A 279 4.56 10.06 9.39
C CYS A 279 4.68 9.13 10.60
N PHE A 280 5.91 8.81 11.04
CA PHE A 280 6.18 7.97 12.20
C PHE A 280 5.64 8.58 13.50
N PHE A 281 5.99 9.83 13.78
CA PHE A 281 5.60 10.47 15.04
C PHE A 281 4.11 10.82 15.12
N THR A 282 3.45 11.12 13.99
CA THR A 282 2.06 11.64 13.99
C THR A 282 1.01 10.67 13.46
N SER A 283 1.38 9.63 12.70
CA SER A 283 0.46 8.70 12.02
C SER A 283 -0.56 9.37 11.05
N LEU A 284 -0.33 10.63 10.68
CA LEU A 284 -1.19 11.38 9.77
C LEU A 284 -1.08 10.87 8.32
N ASN A 285 -2.13 11.13 7.52
CA ASN A 285 -2.13 10.77 6.10
C ASN A 285 -1.19 11.68 5.28
N ASP A 286 -0.78 11.22 4.09
CA ASP A 286 0.07 11.98 3.16
C ASP A 286 -0.41 13.43 2.94
N SER A 287 -1.70 13.63 2.65
CA SER A 287 -2.25 14.98 2.44
C SER A 287 -2.19 15.84 3.68
N ASN A 288 -2.36 15.25 4.87
CA ASN A 288 -2.30 15.99 6.11
C ASN A 288 -0.88 16.44 6.40
N ILE A 289 0.10 15.53 6.26
CA ILE A 289 1.53 15.83 6.45
C ILE A 289 2.02 16.96 5.53
N ARG A 290 1.63 16.92 4.25
CA ARG A 290 2.03 17.95 3.28
C ARG A 290 1.46 19.33 3.59
N ASN A 291 0.27 19.37 4.17
CA ASN A 291 -0.45 20.62 4.44
C ASN A 291 -0.12 21.22 5.81
N ILE A 292 0.80 20.61 6.58
CA ILE A 292 1.27 21.20 7.84
C ILE A 292 2.06 22.46 7.49
N ALA A 293 1.69 23.57 8.11
CA ALA A 293 2.20 24.89 7.80
C ALA A 293 2.61 25.64 9.07
N HIS A 294 3.37 26.73 8.89
CA HIS A 294 3.68 27.67 9.97
C HIS A 294 2.42 28.44 10.41
N PRO A 295 2.34 28.88 11.68
CA PRO A 295 3.25 28.57 12.78
C PRO A 295 2.92 27.21 13.45
N ILE A 296 3.92 26.58 14.09
CA ILE A 296 3.69 25.37 14.90
C ILE A 296 3.49 25.77 16.35
N HIS A 297 2.35 25.43 16.94
CA HIS A 297 2.03 25.75 18.32
C HIS A 297 2.53 24.66 19.29
N VAL A 298 3.49 25.04 20.13
CA VAL A 298 4.01 24.17 21.20
C VAL A 298 3.21 24.43 22.47
N HIS A 299 2.52 23.41 22.98
CA HIS A 299 1.82 23.48 24.26
C HIS A 299 2.66 22.82 25.35
N THR A 300 2.79 23.47 26.50
CA THR A 300 3.37 22.82 27.69
C THR A 300 2.22 22.58 28.64
N GLU A 301 1.96 21.35 29.05
CA GLU A 301 0.85 21.08 29.96
C GLU A 301 1.11 21.70 31.35
N GLU A 302 0.08 22.35 31.92
CA GLU A 302 0.21 23.07 33.19
C GLU A 302 0.41 22.14 34.40
N ARG A 303 -0.01 20.86 34.32
CA ARG A 303 0.05 19.91 35.44
C ARG A 303 1.42 19.27 35.64
N ASP A 304 2.22 19.16 34.59
CA ASP A 304 3.58 18.63 34.68
C ASP A 304 4.52 19.44 33.79
N LYS A 305 5.22 20.41 34.41
CA LYS A 305 6.12 21.35 33.73
C LYS A 305 7.27 20.66 32.98
N SER A 306 7.47 19.35 33.19
CA SER A 306 8.48 18.54 32.50
C SER A 306 7.99 17.91 31.20
N LEU A 307 6.67 17.88 30.94
CA LEU A 307 6.06 17.34 29.72
C LEU A 307 5.88 18.43 28.65
N GLN A 308 6.74 18.41 27.63
CA GLN A 308 6.55 19.19 26.40
C GLN A 308 5.75 18.37 25.39
N ILE A 309 4.63 18.92 24.90
CA ILE A 309 3.80 18.29 23.87
C ILE A 309 3.58 19.30 22.73
N VAL A 310 3.97 18.95 21.51
CA VAL A 310 3.70 19.83 20.36
C VAL A 310 2.43 19.36 19.67
N LYS A 311 1.42 20.24 19.59
CA LYS A 311 0.21 19.97 18.84
C LYS A 311 0.42 20.44 17.41
N VAL A 312 0.32 19.51 16.46
CA VAL A 312 0.40 19.83 15.04
C VAL A 312 -0.97 19.61 14.42
N SER A 313 -1.56 20.68 13.91
CA SER A 313 -2.91 20.69 13.32
C SER A 313 -2.84 20.68 11.79
N SER A 314 -3.78 20.01 11.17
CA SER A 314 -3.93 19.94 9.71
C SER A 314 -5.40 19.80 9.33
N TYR A 315 -5.80 20.36 8.20
CA TYR A 315 -7.19 20.30 7.73
C TYR A 315 -7.40 19.16 6.72
N LYS A 316 -8.54 18.45 6.82
CA LYS A 316 -8.95 17.35 5.93
C LYS A 316 -10.13 17.77 5.04
N PRO A 317 -9.90 18.20 3.77
CA PRO A 317 -10.96 18.74 2.92
C PRO A 317 -12.12 17.78 2.62
N ARG A 318 -11.82 16.48 2.51
CA ARG A 318 -12.84 15.45 2.20
C ARG A 318 -13.77 15.12 3.37
N ALA A 319 -13.31 15.37 4.60
CA ALA A 319 -14.10 15.17 5.81
C ALA A 319 -14.63 16.49 6.38
N ASN A 320 -14.18 17.62 5.82
CA ASN A 320 -14.42 18.97 6.33
C ASN A 320 -14.12 19.06 7.84
N SER A 321 -12.95 18.56 8.26
CA SER A 321 -12.58 18.46 9.66
C SER A 321 -11.11 18.77 9.89
N ASP A 322 -10.80 19.37 11.04
CA ASP A 322 -9.43 19.47 11.53
C ASP A 322 -8.95 18.12 12.08
N VAL A 323 -7.65 17.90 12.00
CA VAL A 323 -6.96 16.71 12.46
C VAL A 323 -5.74 17.17 13.24
N ASP A 324 -5.60 16.67 14.47
CA ASP A 324 -4.55 17.08 15.38
C ASP A 324 -3.64 15.90 15.70
N ALA A 325 -2.33 16.12 15.79
CA ALA A 325 -1.40 15.13 16.30
C ALA A 325 -0.57 15.70 17.45
N LEU A 326 -0.27 14.85 18.44
CA LEU A 326 0.55 15.20 19.59
C LEU A 326 1.93 14.57 19.44
N LEU A 327 2.96 15.41 19.45
CA LEU A 327 4.36 14.99 19.49
C LEU A 327 4.85 15.09 20.92
N VAL A 328 5.34 13.98 21.48
CA VAL A 328 5.71 13.88 22.90
C VAL A 328 7.22 13.91 23.10
N GLY A 329 7.65 14.43 24.25
CA GLY A 329 9.05 14.44 24.69
C GLY A 329 9.42 13.20 25.51
N LYS A 330 10.64 13.22 26.09
CA LYS A 330 11.35 12.09 26.74
C LYS A 330 10.60 11.24 27.78
N GLN A 331 9.43 11.65 28.27
CA GLN A 331 8.68 10.96 29.34
C GLN A 331 7.57 10.01 28.83
N PHE A 332 7.20 10.04 27.55
CA PHE A 332 6.28 9.08 26.93
C PHE A 332 7.03 8.14 25.97
N ASP A 333 6.42 6.98 25.68
CA ASP A 333 6.76 5.97 24.67
C ASP A 333 8.25 5.94 24.24
N VAL A 334 8.98 4.89 24.66
CA VAL A 334 10.45 4.78 24.53
C VAL A 334 10.94 5.14 23.12
N ASP A 335 10.16 4.79 22.10
CA ASP A 335 10.52 4.89 20.69
C ASP A 335 10.16 6.24 20.04
N LYS A 336 9.37 7.11 20.69
CA LYS A 336 8.93 8.42 20.14
C LYS A 336 9.43 9.65 20.88
N ARG A 337 10.36 9.46 21.82
CA ARG A 337 10.90 10.49 22.74
C ARG A 337 11.49 11.73 22.09
N ASP A 338 11.94 11.62 20.84
CA ASP A 338 12.58 12.69 20.10
C ASP A 338 11.61 13.53 19.24
N GLY A 339 10.30 13.26 19.27
CA GLY A 339 9.30 13.96 18.45
C GLY A 339 9.29 15.48 18.64
N VAL A 340 9.40 15.97 19.88
CA VAL A 340 9.47 17.42 20.18
C VAL A 340 10.77 18.04 19.68
N LYS A 341 11.89 17.34 19.86
CA LYS A 341 13.21 17.80 19.39
C LYS A 341 13.23 17.87 17.85
N PHE A 342 12.67 16.85 17.22
CA PHE A 342 12.52 16.74 15.78
C PHE A 342 11.73 17.93 15.21
N ILE A 343 10.51 18.18 15.70
CA ILE A 343 9.64 19.21 15.12
C ILE A 343 10.18 20.63 15.31
N LYS A 344 10.80 20.92 16.47
CA LYS A 344 11.45 22.22 16.71
C LYS A 344 12.62 22.45 15.75
N LEU A 345 13.41 21.40 15.49
CA LEU A 345 14.53 21.48 14.56
C LEU A 345 14.03 21.64 13.10
N LEU A 346 12.97 20.92 12.73
CA LEU A 346 12.34 21.03 11.42
C LEU A 346 11.73 22.42 11.19
N GLU A 347 11.03 22.97 12.18
CA GLU A 347 10.47 24.33 12.13
C GLU A 347 11.56 25.37 11.89
N ARG A 348 12.66 25.30 12.64
CA ARG A 348 13.81 26.19 12.47
C ARG A 348 14.45 26.05 11.08
N LEU A 349 14.69 24.81 10.63
CA LEU A 349 15.25 24.56 9.29
C LEU A 349 14.33 25.11 8.19
N SER A 350 13.03 24.88 8.32
CA SER A 350 12.01 25.33 7.37
C SER A 350 11.96 26.86 7.27
N LYS A 351 11.92 27.58 8.40
CA LYS A 351 11.93 29.05 8.44
C LYS A 351 13.19 29.66 7.81
N LEU A 352 14.35 29.01 7.97
CA LEU A 352 15.63 29.53 7.47
C LEU A 352 15.80 29.42 5.95
N TYR A 353 15.16 28.42 5.32
CA TYR A 353 15.30 28.11 3.91
C TYR A 353 14.04 28.38 3.08
N GLY A 354 12.89 28.54 3.73
CA GLY A 354 11.59 28.74 3.12
C GLY A 354 10.96 30.07 3.51
N ASN A 355 9.64 30.16 3.37
CA ASN A 355 8.87 31.29 3.87
C ASN A 355 8.57 31.09 5.36
N SER A 356 8.51 32.18 6.13
CA SER A 356 8.13 32.18 7.54
C SER A 356 6.75 32.79 7.80
N GLU A 357 6.05 33.20 6.73
CA GLU A 357 4.68 33.68 6.79
C GLU A 357 3.70 32.58 7.24
N ASP A 358 2.66 32.98 7.95
CA ASP A 358 1.59 32.10 8.39
C ASP A 358 0.93 31.42 7.17
N GLY A 359 0.74 30.10 7.27
CA GLY A 359 0.21 29.27 6.18
C GLY A 359 1.25 28.75 5.19
N SER A 360 2.54 29.08 5.35
CA SER A 360 3.61 28.50 4.54
C SER A 360 3.91 27.04 4.93
N GLU A 361 3.98 26.16 3.93
CA GLU A 361 4.19 24.71 4.13
C GLU A 361 5.54 24.41 4.82
N LEU A 362 5.52 23.49 5.78
CA LEU A 362 6.71 23.12 6.55
C LEU A 362 7.72 22.32 5.72
N LEU A 363 7.20 21.45 4.84
CA LEU A 363 7.97 20.50 4.04
C LEU A 363 8.00 20.94 2.58
N PHE A 364 9.19 21.22 2.07
CA PHE A 364 9.38 21.62 0.68
C PHE A 364 10.72 21.13 0.13
N THR A 365 10.94 21.33 -1.16
CA THR A 365 12.26 21.11 -1.78
C THR A 365 12.72 22.39 -2.46
N LEU A 366 14.03 22.61 -2.51
CA LEU A 366 14.66 23.70 -3.23
C LEU A 366 15.00 23.29 -4.66
N ASN A 367 14.79 24.20 -5.60
CA ASN A 367 15.24 24.08 -6.98
C ASN A 367 16.72 24.49 -7.11
N ASN A 368 17.27 24.36 -8.31
CA ASN A 368 18.64 24.78 -8.64
C ASN A 368 18.90 26.30 -8.54
N CYS A 369 17.87 27.12 -8.36
CA CYS A 369 17.96 28.56 -8.08
C CYS A 369 17.86 28.88 -6.58
N ILE A 370 17.85 27.87 -5.70
CA ILE A 370 17.67 28.03 -4.24
C ILE A 370 16.28 28.58 -3.88
N GLU A 371 15.30 28.44 -4.76
CA GLU A 371 13.91 28.81 -4.50
C GLU A 371 13.09 27.58 -4.14
N VAL A 372 12.01 27.80 -3.39
CA VAL A 372 11.03 26.77 -3.08
C VAL A 372 10.40 26.25 -4.38
N SER A 373 10.50 24.94 -4.61
CA SER A 373 9.94 24.27 -5.78
C SER A 373 8.42 24.18 -5.68
N GLU A 374 7.72 24.37 -6.80
CA GLU A 374 6.25 24.24 -6.89
C GLU A 374 5.74 22.84 -6.55
N THR A 375 6.62 21.82 -6.51
CA THR A 375 6.21 20.44 -6.26
C THR A 375 7.12 19.72 -5.27
N PHE A 376 6.52 19.09 -4.26
CA PHE A 376 7.21 18.17 -3.35
C PHE A 376 7.17 16.72 -3.90
N ASN A 377 8.11 16.40 -4.80
CA ASN A 377 8.16 15.10 -5.47
C ASN A 377 8.74 13.98 -4.58
N LEU A 378 7.90 13.46 -3.69
CA LEU A 378 8.24 12.38 -2.77
C LEU A 378 8.68 11.08 -3.47
N THR A 379 8.21 10.83 -4.71
CA THR A 379 8.62 9.61 -5.44
C THR A 379 10.10 9.63 -5.77
N GLU A 380 10.63 10.77 -6.24
CA GLU A 380 12.06 10.89 -6.52
C GLU A 380 12.91 10.98 -5.24
N LEU A 381 12.41 11.66 -4.20
CA LEU A 381 13.06 11.67 -2.88
C LEU A 381 13.20 10.27 -2.30
N ASN A 382 12.13 9.47 -2.31
CA ASN A 382 12.13 8.11 -1.77
C ASN A 382 13.12 7.22 -2.52
N LYS A 383 13.25 7.35 -3.85
CA LYS A 383 14.25 6.61 -4.63
C LYS A 383 15.68 6.91 -4.20
N LYS A 384 15.97 8.14 -3.76
CA LYS A 384 17.28 8.56 -3.26
C LYS A 384 17.48 8.10 -1.81
N LEU A 385 16.48 8.27 -0.95
CA LEU A 385 16.52 7.83 0.45
C LEU A 385 16.82 6.34 0.59
N VAL A 386 16.04 5.47 -0.07
CA VAL A 386 16.23 4.02 0.08
C VAL A 386 17.60 3.53 -0.38
N ASN A 387 18.19 4.20 -1.39
CA ASN A 387 19.52 3.88 -1.88
C ASN A 387 20.62 4.44 -0.95
N LYS A 388 20.57 5.73 -0.59
CA LYS A 388 21.61 6.39 0.22
C LYS A 388 21.62 5.87 1.66
N LEU A 389 20.47 5.51 2.21
CA LEU A 389 20.33 4.94 3.56
C LEU A 389 20.39 3.42 3.61
N HIS A 390 20.59 2.76 2.45
CA HIS A 390 20.67 1.30 2.33
C HIS A 390 19.48 0.57 2.98
N LEU A 391 18.26 1.03 2.69
CA LEU A 391 17.02 0.51 3.28
C LEU A 391 16.56 -0.77 2.56
N LEU A 392 17.30 -1.86 2.75
CA LEU A 392 17.00 -3.16 2.14
C LEU A 392 15.78 -3.82 2.78
N SER A 393 14.99 -4.49 1.95
CA SER A 393 13.87 -5.31 2.40
C SER A 393 14.39 -6.62 3.02
N PRO A 394 13.81 -7.08 4.14
CA PRO A 394 14.13 -8.39 4.71
C PRO A 394 13.69 -9.54 3.79
N HIS A 395 12.76 -9.28 2.86
CA HIS A 395 12.22 -10.28 1.94
C HIS A 395 12.94 -10.32 0.58
N ARG A 396 14.09 -9.66 0.46
CA ARG A 396 14.81 -9.52 -0.83
C ARG A 396 15.27 -10.83 -1.45
N ALA A 397 15.56 -11.83 -0.62
CA ALA A 397 15.93 -13.18 -1.05
C ALA A 397 14.87 -13.83 -1.97
N GLY A 398 13.60 -13.44 -1.88
CA GLY A 398 12.57 -13.93 -2.80
C GLY A 398 12.81 -13.54 -4.28
N ASN A 399 13.72 -12.60 -4.57
CA ASN A 399 14.12 -12.23 -5.94
C ASN A 399 15.35 -13.01 -6.44
N LEU A 400 15.93 -13.88 -5.62
CA LEU A 400 17.14 -14.61 -5.98
C LEU A 400 17.02 -15.38 -7.31
N PRO A 401 15.91 -16.09 -7.62
CA PRO A 401 15.76 -16.75 -8.91
C PRO A 401 15.87 -15.78 -10.10
N TRP A 402 15.30 -14.59 -9.95
CA TRP A 402 15.34 -13.55 -10.98
C TRP A 402 16.72 -12.91 -11.12
N PHE A 403 17.40 -12.61 -10.01
CA PHE A 403 18.76 -12.07 -10.07
C PHE A 403 19.74 -13.09 -10.67
N LYS A 404 19.53 -14.39 -10.43
CA LYS A 404 20.25 -15.49 -11.08
C LYS A 404 20.03 -15.50 -12.60
N GLU A 405 18.78 -15.42 -13.06
CA GLU A 405 18.44 -15.34 -14.50
C GLU A 405 19.13 -14.13 -15.16
N LEU A 406 19.07 -12.96 -14.50
CA LEU A 406 19.73 -11.75 -14.98
C LEU A 406 21.26 -11.90 -15.04
N PHE A 407 21.88 -12.47 -14.01
CA PHE A 407 23.34 -12.65 -13.96
C PHE A 407 23.85 -13.47 -15.14
N TYR A 408 23.27 -14.65 -15.37
CA TYR A 408 23.68 -15.51 -16.48
C TYR A 408 23.32 -14.91 -17.85
N THR A 409 22.17 -14.25 -17.98
CA THR A 409 21.78 -13.56 -19.21
C THR A 409 22.80 -12.47 -19.58
N TYR A 410 23.22 -11.65 -18.59
CA TYR A 410 24.24 -10.63 -18.81
C TYR A 410 25.63 -11.23 -19.05
N ARG A 411 25.99 -12.36 -18.42
CA ARG A 411 27.24 -13.09 -18.70
C ARG A 411 27.31 -13.52 -20.18
N ASN A 412 26.17 -13.87 -20.77
CA ASN A 412 26.01 -14.22 -22.19
C ASN A 412 25.89 -13.00 -23.13
N GLN A 413 26.18 -11.78 -22.66
CA GLN A 413 26.04 -10.52 -23.43
C GLN A 413 24.62 -10.26 -23.93
N GLN A 414 23.61 -10.72 -23.18
CA GLN A 414 22.21 -10.46 -23.45
C GLN A 414 21.59 -9.61 -22.32
N ALA A 415 20.39 -9.09 -22.55
CA ALA A 415 19.57 -8.43 -21.55
C ALA A 415 18.11 -8.82 -21.74
N VAL A 416 17.40 -9.04 -20.61
CA VAL A 416 15.96 -9.27 -20.63
C VAL A 416 15.23 -7.94 -20.59
N THR A 417 14.37 -7.70 -21.56
CA THR A 417 13.36 -6.65 -21.54
C THR A 417 12.07 -7.26 -21.03
N LEU A 418 11.60 -6.78 -19.88
CA LEU A 418 10.34 -7.21 -19.28
C LEU A 418 9.41 -6.01 -19.13
N LYS A 419 8.26 -6.05 -19.81
CA LYS A 419 7.26 -4.97 -19.83
C LYS A 419 5.85 -5.54 -19.84
N ARG A 420 4.88 -4.68 -19.56
CA ARG A 420 3.46 -4.98 -19.75
C ARG A 420 3.01 -4.39 -21.08
N GLY A 421 2.38 -5.21 -21.91
CA GLY A 421 1.74 -4.82 -23.16
C GLY A 421 0.21 -4.91 -23.05
N VAL A 422 -0.47 -4.45 -24.09
CA VAL A 422 -1.92 -4.63 -24.25
C VAL A 422 -2.13 -5.43 -25.53
N ASN A 423 -2.90 -6.52 -25.47
CA ASN A 423 -3.24 -7.31 -26.65
C ASN A 423 -4.42 -6.70 -27.43
N HIS A 424 -4.80 -7.33 -28.55
CA HIS A 424 -5.90 -6.86 -29.40
C HIS A 424 -7.27 -6.83 -28.71
N LEU A 425 -7.47 -7.59 -27.63
CA LEU A 425 -8.69 -7.58 -26.79
C LEU A 425 -8.66 -6.51 -25.69
N GLY A 426 -7.59 -5.71 -25.59
CA GLY A 426 -7.45 -4.74 -24.51
C GLY A 426 -6.99 -5.36 -23.18
N ARG A 427 -6.56 -6.62 -23.16
CA ARG A 427 -6.02 -7.29 -21.97
C ARG A 427 -4.57 -6.94 -21.77
N MET A 428 -4.18 -6.80 -20.50
CA MET A 428 -2.77 -6.65 -20.14
C MET A 428 -2.06 -7.99 -20.34
N VAL A 429 -0.93 -8.00 -21.04
CA VAL A 429 -0.12 -9.20 -21.28
C VAL A 429 1.34 -8.94 -20.95
N VAL A 430 2.09 -9.99 -20.67
CA VAL A 430 3.53 -9.91 -20.40
C VAL A 430 4.30 -9.90 -21.71
N HIS A 431 5.22 -8.95 -21.85
CA HIS A 431 6.18 -8.90 -22.92
C HIS A 431 7.57 -9.12 -22.32
N LYS A 432 8.06 -10.36 -22.41
CA LYS A 432 9.40 -10.80 -21.99
C LYS A 432 10.21 -11.13 -23.24
N GLU A 433 11.32 -10.45 -23.46
CA GLU A 433 12.18 -10.66 -24.64
C GLU A 433 13.65 -10.56 -24.24
N THR A 434 14.47 -11.49 -24.73
CA THR A 434 15.92 -11.48 -24.51
C THR A 434 16.60 -10.98 -25.77
N GLN A 435 17.37 -9.90 -25.65
CA GLN A 435 18.06 -9.27 -26.76
C GLN A 435 19.56 -9.14 -26.47
N THR A 436 20.38 -9.22 -27.52
CA THR A 436 21.82 -8.95 -27.42
C THR A 436 22.05 -7.52 -26.94
N THR A 437 23.02 -7.34 -26.03
CA THR A 437 23.37 -6.03 -25.48
C THR A 437 24.86 -5.73 -25.66
N SER A 438 25.25 -4.47 -25.45
CA SER A 438 26.66 -4.10 -25.57
C SER A 438 27.49 -4.71 -24.43
N LYS A 439 28.77 -4.99 -24.69
CA LYS A 439 29.71 -5.51 -23.68
C LYS A 439 29.72 -4.68 -22.40
N THR A 440 29.61 -3.35 -22.50
CA THR A 440 29.56 -2.45 -21.35
C THR A 440 28.29 -2.64 -20.52
N LYS A 441 27.12 -2.74 -21.17
CA LYS A 441 25.84 -2.98 -20.47
C LYS A 441 25.80 -4.38 -19.86
N ALA A 442 26.27 -5.39 -20.59
CA ALA A 442 26.42 -6.75 -20.10
C ALA A 442 27.30 -6.81 -18.85
N ARG A 443 28.47 -6.17 -18.89
CA ARG A 443 29.39 -6.04 -17.76
C ARG A 443 28.72 -5.41 -16.54
N GLN A 444 28.04 -4.28 -16.73
CA GLN A 444 27.36 -3.57 -15.65
C GLN A 444 26.20 -4.38 -15.09
N GLY A 445 25.40 -5.02 -15.95
CA GLY A 445 24.30 -5.88 -15.56
C GLY A 445 24.75 -7.10 -14.75
N ALA A 446 25.80 -7.79 -15.19
CA ALA A 446 26.39 -8.93 -14.48
C ALA A 446 26.94 -8.52 -13.11
N THR A 447 27.67 -7.41 -13.02
CA THR A 447 28.17 -6.92 -11.72
C THR A 447 27.04 -6.46 -10.78
N ASN A 448 26.03 -5.77 -11.30
CA ASN A 448 24.90 -5.32 -10.48
C ASN A 448 24.03 -6.49 -10.01
N SER A 449 23.81 -7.51 -10.84
CA SER A 449 23.05 -8.70 -10.46
C SER A 449 23.82 -9.55 -9.45
N ALA A 450 25.14 -9.71 -9.63
CA ALA A 450 26.01 -10.32 -8.62
C ALA A 450 25.94 -9.59 -7.26
N TYR A 451 25.96 -8.26 -7.24
CA TYR A 451 25.75 -7.49 -6.01
C TYR A 451 24.40 -7.83 -5.36
N CYS A 452 23.32 -7.86 -6.15
CA CYS A 452 21.98 -8.14 -5.63
C CYS A 452 21.84 -9.59 -5.12
N ILE A 453 22.52 -10.56 -5.75
CA ILE A 453 22.58 -11.94 -5.29
C ILE A 453 23.28 -12.02 -3.94
N LEU A 454 24.50 -11.44 -3.84
CA LEU A 454 25.28 -11.47 -2.61
C LEU A 454 24.56 -10.75 -1.48
N SER A 455 23.91 -9.61 -1.75
CA SER A 455 23.15 -8.89 -0.74
C SER A 455 21.96 -9.67 -0.22
N CYS A 456 21.45 -10.69 -0.93
CA CYS A 456 20.39 -11.56 -0.40
C CYS A 456 20.87 -12.48 0.73
N TYR A 457 22.18 -12.72 0.86
CA TYR A 457 22.77 -13.60 1.89
C TYR A 457 23.42 -12.85 3.05
N THR A 458 23.65 -11.55 2.91
CA THR A 458 24.34 -10.76 3.93
C THR A 458 23.95 -9.30 3.89
N ASP A 459 23.99 -8.66 5.06
CA ASP A 459 23.91 -7.20 5.22
C ASP A 459 25.30 -6.57 5.37
N LEU A 460 26.37 -7.36 5.29
CA LEU A 460 27.76 -6.86 5.34
C LEU A 460 28.08 -6.01 4.10
N PRO A 461 28.98 -5.02 4.23
CA PRO A 461 29.45 -4.23 3.09
C PRO A 461 30.06 -5.11 2.00
N LEU A 462 29.50 -5.09 0.80
CA LEU A 462 30.06 -5.84 -0.35
C LEU A 462 31.17 -5.08 -1.10
N LYS A 463 31.42 -3.84 -0.68
CA LYS A 463 32.42 -2.94 -1.25
C LYS A 463 33.80 -3.30 -0.71
N GLY A 464 34.83 -3.28 -1.56
CA GLY A 464 36.21 -3.51 -1.10
C GLY A 464 36.55 -4.96 -0.74
N ILE A 465 35.67 -5.93 -1.00
CA ILE A 465 35.96 -7.36 -0.77
C ILE A 465 37.05 -7.84 -1.74
N LEU A 466 38.09 -8.47 -1.19
CA LEU A 466 39.24 -9.02 -1.92
C LEU A 466 39.00 -10.47 -2.37
N LEU A 467 39.62 -10.84 -3.50
CA LEU A 467 39.72 -12.20 -4.00
C LEU A 467 41.04 -12.86 -3.57
N PRO A 468 41.10 -14.20 -3.43
CA PRO A 468 39.99 -15.16 -3.58
C PRO A 468 39.10 -15.25 -2.33
N LEU A 469 37.90 -15.81 -2.50
CA LEU A 469 37.02 -16.20 -1.40
C LEU A 469 37.46 -17.55 -0.82
N SER A 470 37.16 -17.78 0.45
CA SER A 470 37.37 -19.06 1.13
C SER A 470 36.03 -19.72 1.45
N TYR A 471 35.97 -21.04 1.38
CA TYR A 471 34.74 -21.82 1.54
C TYR A 471 34.95 -22.91 2.61
N SER A 472 34.04 -23.01 3.56
CA SER A 472 34.02 -24.11 4.53
C SER A 472 33.44 -25.40 3.93
N GLU A 473 33.51 -26.49 4.70
CA GLU A 473 32.64 -27.64 4.50
C GLU A 473 31.17 -27.28 4.78
N ILE A 474 30.26 -28.17 4.37
CA ILE A 474 28.83 -28.03 4.63
C ILE A 474 28.58 -28.25 6.13
N ASP A 475 27.93 -27.29 6.78
CA ASP A 475 27.54 -27.38 8.19
C ASP A 475 26.31 -28.28 8.40
N SER A 476 25.94 -28.51 9.66
CA SER A 476 24.78 -29.33 10.03
C SER A 476 23.46 -28.83 9.44
N ASP A 477 23.39 -27.55 9.10
CA ASP A 477 22.20 -26.88 8.57
C ASP A 477 22.17 -26.90 7.03
N GLY A 478 23.12 -27.58 6.40
CA GLY A 478 23.22 -27.66 4.93
C GLY A 478 23.80 -26.40 4.28
N ASN A 479 24.46 -25.54 5.04
CA ASN A 479 25.03 -24.28 4.56
C ASN A 479 26.56 -24.35 4.46
N VAL A 480 27.10 -23.52 3.57
CA VAL A 480 28.53 -23.29 3.43
C VAL A 480 28.85 -21.87 3.87
N THR A 481 29.88 -21.73 4.69
CA THR A 481 30.39 -20.42 5.11
C THR A 481 31.37 -19.91 4.05
N VAL A 482 31.08 -18.72 3.52
CA VAL A 482 31.92 -17.99 2.58
C VAL A 482 32.64 -16.89 3.35
N SER A 483 33.97 -16.96 3.40
CA SER A 483 34.82 -16.01 4.13
C SER A 483 35.70 -15.20 3.17
N PHE A 484 35.97 -13.95 3.54
CA PHE A 484 36.71 -13.00 2.71
C PHE A 484 37.42 -11.93 3.54
N TYR A 485 38.34 -11.21 2.90
CA TYR A 485 39.09 -10.11 3.49
C TYR A 485 38.68 -8.76 2.89
N TYR A 486 38.66 -7.73 3.73
CA TYR A 486 38.61 -6.33 3.33
C TYR A 486 40.02 -5.74 3.19
N ARG A 487 40.14 -4.57 2.57
CA ARG A 487 41.43 -3.87 2.38
C ARG A 487 42.14 -3.50 3.68
N ASN A 488 41.40 -3.30 4.76
CA ASN A 488 41.93 -3.01 6.08
C ASN A 488 42.39 -4.28 6.85
N GLY A 489 42.27 -5.46 6.23
CA GLY A 489 42.61 -6.75 6.84
C GLY A 489 41.49 -7.37 7.67
N GLU A 490 40.34 -6.69 7.84
CA GLU A 490 39.19 -7.26 8.51
C GLU A 490 38.62 -8.45 7.73
N ILE A 491 38.11 -9.43 8.47
CA ILE A 491 37.54 -10.66 7.93
C ILE A 491 36.02 -10.57 8.01
N GLY A 492 35.37 -10.76 6.86
CA GLY A 492 33.92 -10.93 6.79
C GLY A 492 33.55 -12.36 6.41
N TYR A 493 32.35 -12.78 6.79
CA TYR A 493 31.80 -14.05 6.35
C TYR A 493 30.27 -14.00 6.25
N PHE A 494 29.70 -14.84 5.40
CA PHE A 494 28.26 -15.10 5.35
C PHE A 494 27.98 -16.56 4.99
N LYS A 495 26.78 -17.03 5.32
CA LYS A 495 26.35 -18.40 5.01
C LYS A 495 25.51 -18.43 3.75
N VAL A 496 25.70 -19.47 2.94
CA VAL A 496 24.85 -19.77 1.77
C VAL A 496 24.40 -21.23 1.78
N PRO A 497 23.18 -21.54 1.32
CA PRO A 497 22.77 -22.93 1.13
C PRO A 497 23.67 -23.65 0.15
N ALA A 498 23.93 -24.95 0.38
CA ALA A 498 24.78 -25.75 -0.51
C ALA A 498 24.29 -25.74 -1.98
N CYS A 499 22.97 -25.65 -2.21
CA CYS A 499 22.38 -25.55 -3.55
C CYS A 499 22.79 -24.29 -4.33
N ASP A 500 23.15 -23.22 -3.63
CA ASP A 500 23.54 -21.94 -4.24
C ASP A 500 25.05 -21.71 -4.26
N LEU A 501 25.85 -22.64 -3.70
CA LEU A 501 27.31 -22.53 -3.69
C LEU A 501 27.90 -22.39 -5.10
N ALA A 502 27.35 -23.13 -6.07
CA ALA A 502 27.78 -23.06 -7.46
C ALA A 502 27.60 -21.64 -8.04
N LEU A 503 26.50 -20.96 -7.69
CA LEU A 503 26.24 -19.58 -8.10
C LEU A 503 27.28 -18.61 -7.51
N ILE A 504 27.65 -18.78 -6.24
CA ILE A 504 28.68 -17.95 -5.60
C ILE A 504 30.05 -18.17 -6.24
N LYS A 505 30.41 -19.42 -6.53
CA LYS A 505 31.65 -19.75 -7.26
C LYS A 505 31.66 -19.19 -8.67
N ASP A 506 30.52 -19.18 -9.37
CA ASP A 506 30.38 -18.56 -10.68
C ASP A 506 30.59 -17.03 -10.64
N ILE A 507 30.07 -16.36 -9.60
CA ILE A 507 30.31 -14.93 -9.37
C ILE A 507 31.79 -14.67 -9.10
N GLU A 508 32.42 -15.48 -8.24
CA GLU A 508 33.85 -15.38 -7.94
C GLU A 508 34.69 -15.59 -9.21
N GLN A 509 34.37 -16.61 -10.00
CA GLN A 509 35.05 -16.93 -11.25
C GLN A 509 34.92 -15.79 -12.26
N TYR A 510 33.72 -15.22 -12.41
CA TYR A 510 33.50 -14.05 -13.26
C TYR A 510 34.33 -12.85 -12.80
N ALA A 511 34.49 -12.65 -11.49
CA ALA A 511 35.35 -11.60 -10.94
C ALA A 511 36.84 -11.88 -11.21
N LYS A 512 37.31 -13.13 -11.04
CA LYS A 512 38.68 -13.57 -11.34
C LYS A 512 39.05 -13.34 -12.81
N GLU A 513 38.21 -13.79 -13.74
CA GLU A 513 38.39 -13.59 -15.19
C GLU A 513 38.56 -12.11 -15.57
N ARG A 514 37.95 -11.22 -14.80
CA ARG A 514 38.05 -9.77 -15.00
C ARG A 514 39.27 -9.17 -14.33
N ALA A 515 39.63 -9.66 -13.15
CA ALA A 515 40.84 -9.27 -12.44
C ALA A 515 42.10 -9.67 -13.23
N ASP A 516 42.09 -10.83 -13.89
CA ASP A 516 43.21 -11.33 -14.71
C ASP A 516 43.50 -10.45 -15.94
N LYS A 517 42.48 -9.72 -16.44
CA LYS A 517 42.62 -8.78 -17.56
C LYS A 517 43.08 -7.39 -17.12
N GLN A 518 43.22 -7.14 -15.81
CA GLN A 518 43.64 -5.85 -15.27
C GLN A 518 45.16 -5.80 -15.10
N ALA A 519 45.71 -4.59 -15.10
CA ALA A 519 47.12 -4.41 -14.76
C ALA A 519 47.38 -4.88 -13.33
N LYS A 520 48.49 -5.61 -13.10
CA LYS A 520 48.85 -6.21 -11.81
C LYS A 520 48.97 -5.24 -10.63
N LYS A 521 49.06 -3.94 -10.90
CA LYS A 521 49.08 -2.87 -9.88
C LYS A 521 47.74 -2.70 -9.16
N TYR A 522 46.65 -3.19 -9.74
CA TYR A 522 45.32 -3.07 -9.17
C TYR A 522 44.99 -4.27 -8.30
N GLU A 523 44.32 -4.01 -7.19
CA GLU A 523 43.80 -5.04 -6.30
C GLU A 523 42.73 -5.89 -6.98
N ARG A 524 42.70 -7.18 -6.63
CA ARG A 524 41.72 -8.14 -7.17
C ARG A 524 40.46 -8.09 -6.30
N LEU A 525 39.47 -7.34 -6.75
CA LEU A 525 38.22 -7.10 -6.03
C LEU A 525 37.09 -8.01 -6.54
N LEU A 526 36.22 -8.48 -5.63
CA LEU A 526 35.06 -9.31 -5.97
C LEU A 526 34.06 -8.55 -6.86
N LEU A 527 33.76 -7.30 -6.51
CA LEU A 527 32.86 -6.42 -7.26
C LEU A 527 33.57 -5.12 -7.61
N THR A 528 33.53 -4.71 -8.88
CA THR A 528 34.18 -3.49 -9.37
C THR A 528 33.29 -2.71 -10.32
N ARG A 529 33.30 -1.38 -10.17
CA ARG A 529 33.02 -0.48 -11.28
C ARG A 529 34.27 -0.35 -12.13
N THR A 530 34.09 -0.14 -13.42
CA THR A 530 35.24 0.01 -14.31
C THR A 530 34.99 1.12 -15.28
N THR A 531 35.82 2.15 -15.16
CA THR A 531 35.81 3.32 -16.02
C THR A 531 37.17 3.34 -16.72
N GLN A 532 37.19 3.38 -18.06
CA GLN A 532 38.44 3.38 -18.83
C GLN A 532 39.44 2.25 -18.44
N ASN A 533 38.93 1.05 -18.16
CA ASN A 533 39.70 -0.12 -17.71
C ASN A 533 40.37 -0.01 -16.33
N VAL A 534 40.08 1.04 -15.57
CA VAL A 534 40.52 1.18 -14.17
C VAL A 534 39.43 0.59 -13.26
N PRO A 535 39.73 -0.46 -12.47
CA PRO A 535 38.81 -0.96 -11.46
C PRO A 535 38.71 0.05 -10.32
N SER A 536 37.49 0.35 -9.89
CA SER A 536 37.21 1.21 -8.74
C SER A 536 36.00 0.70 -7.98
N ASP A 537 35.85 1.16 -6.74
CA ASP A 537 34.59 1.01 -6.03
C ASP A 537 33.52 1.96 -6.60
N TRP A 538 32.30 1.85 -6.06
CA TRP A 538 31.23 2.82 -6.24
C TRP A 538 31.18 3.82 -5.09
N GLU A 539 30.54 4.95 -5.34
CA GLU A 539 30.23 5.94 -4.31
C GLU A 539 29.08 5.48 -3.41
N GLY A 540 29.20 5.68 -2.10
CA GLY A 540 28.24 5.23 -1.09
C GLY A 540 28.21 3.70 -0.91
N ILE A 541 27.15 3.22 -0.23
CA ILE A 541 27.02 1.83 0.24
C ILE A 541 26.61 0.87 -0.89
N SER A 542 25.63 1.26 -1.70
CA SER A 542 25.07 0.40 -2.74
C SER A 542 25.23 0.99 -4.14
N PRO A 543 25.71 0.21 -5.13
CA PRO A 543 25.77 0.62 -6.52
C PRO A 543 24.40 0.53 -7.22
N ILE A 544 23.37 0.02 -6.52
CA ILE A 544 22.06 -0.33 -7.07
C ILE A 544 21.08 0.82 -6.87
N SER A 545 20.64 1.44 -7.96
CA SER A 545 19.61 2.48 -7.89
C SER A 545 18.20 1.88 -7.79
N ALA A 546 17.27 2.58 -7.14
CA ALA A 546 15.85 2.20 -7.16
C ALA A 546 15.25 2.18 -8.59
N ASN A 547 15.78 3.00 -9.50
CA ASN A 547 15.39 2.95 -10.92
C ASN A 547 15.84 1.65 -11.61
N LEU A 548 16.97 1.07 -11.21
CA LEU A 548 17.42 -0.23 -11.74
C LEU A 548 16.46 -1.35 -11.31
N MET A 549 16.03 -1.36 -10.04
CA MET A 549 15.03 -2.31 -9.55
C MET A 549 13.73 -2.24 -10.38
N ASN A 550 13.24 -1.02 -10.64
CA ASN A 550 12.08 -0.82 -11.52
C ASN A 550 12.32 -1.33 -12.95
N ASN A 551 13.51 -1.07 -13.52
CA ASN A 551 13.86 -1.54 -14.87
C ASN A 551 13.93 -3.08 -14.94
N TRP A 552 14.37 -3.73 -13.87
CA TRP A 552 14.35 -5.17 -13.72
C TRP A 552 13.00 -5.72 -13.26
N SER A 553 11.94 -4.89 -13.24
CA SER A 553 10.60 -5.29 -12.82
C SER A 553 10.54 -5.93 -11.42
N VAL A 554 11.45 -5.51 -10.54
CA VAL A 554 11.38 -5.83 -9.11
C VAL A 554 10.42 -4.84 -8.47
N GLU A 555 9.36 -5.36 -7.87
CA GLU A 555 8.30 -4.53 -7.30
C GLU A 555 8.76 -3.74 -6.06
N PRO A 556 8.09 -2.62 -5.73
CA PRO A 556 8.34 -1.92 -4.48
C PRO A 556 8.26 -2.88 -3.28
N ASN A 557 9.08 -2.63 -2.25
CA ASN A 557 9.20 -3.48 -1.07
C ASN A 557 9.83 -4.87 -1.29
N HIS A 558 10.13 -5.28 -2.54
CA HIS A 558 10.75 -6.58 -2.78
C HIS A 558 12.27 -6.54 -2.74
N TYR A 559 12.93 -5.38 -2.91
CA TYR A 559 14.40 -5.28 -2.74
C TYR A 559 14.77 -4.13 -1.81
N TYR A 560 14.29 -2.93 -2.11
CA TYR A 560 14.29 -1.80 -1.19
C TYR A 560 12.95 -1.70 -0.47
N LEU A 561 12.97 -1.27 0.79
CA LEU A 561 11.76 -0.98 1.55
C LEU A 561 10.92 0.11 0.85
N SER A 562 9.61 -0.08 0.82
CA SER A 562 8.71 0.94 0.28
C SER A 562 8.43 1.99 1.35
N LEU A 563 8.80 3.25 1.10
CA LEU A 563 8.52 4.36 2.01
C LEU A 563 7.13 4.97 1.72
N LEU A 564 6.12 4.61 2.51
CA LEU A 564 4.74 5.08 2.35
C LEU A 564 4.12 5.47 3.69
N SER A 565 3.45 6.62 3.73
CA SER A 565 2.71 7.09 4.92
C SER A 565 1.63 6.10 5.36
N SER A 566 1.00 5.40 4.43
CA SER A 566 -0.01 4.39 4.74
C SER A 566 0.55 3.17 5.47
N ARG A 567 1.82 2.81 5.26
CA ARG A 567 2.46 1.71 6.00
C ARG A 567 2.84 2.13 7.42
N TRP A 568 3.30 3.37 7.60
CA TRP A 568 3.52 3.96 8.92
C TRP A 568 2.22 3.96 9.73
N ARG A 569 1.16 4.49 9.11
CA ARG A 569 -0.17 4.57 9.72
C ARG A 569 -0.76 3.20 10.08
N GLU A 570 -0.61 2.19 9.21
CA GLU A 570 -1.04 0.83 9.53
C GLU A 570 -0.25 0.25 10.72
N MET A 571 1.08 0.37 10.70
CA MET A 571 1.93 -0.13 11.77
C MET A 571 1.53 0.50 13.12
N SER A 572 1.40 1.83 13.17
CA SER A 572 1.01 2.51 14.41
C SER A 572 -0.44 2.22 14.80
N SER A 573 -1.33 1.95 13.83
CA SER A 573 -2.67 1.43 14.11
C SER A 573 -2.62 0.10 14.85
N ASN A 574 -1.79 -0.83 14.38
CA ASN A 574 -1.68 -2.16 14.96
C ASN A 574 -1.08 -2.11 16.36
N GLN A 575 -0.06 -1.27 16.58
CA GLN A 575 0.53 -1.03 17.91
C GLN A 575 -0.51 -0.43 18.87
N ALA A 576 -1.18 0.66 18.48
CA ALA A 576 -2.20 1.29 19.33
C ALA A 576 -3.38 0.35 19.62
N TYR A 577 -3.76 -0.49 18.66
CA TYR A 577 -4.80 -1.50 18.88
C TYR A 577 -4.35 -2.55 19.91
N ALA A 578 -3.09 -2.99 19.86
CA ALA A 578 -2.55 -3.95 20.80
C ALA A 578 -2.51 -3.40 22.24
N GLU A 579 -2.26 -2.10 22.41
CA GLU A 579 -2.16 -1.45 23.71
C GLU A 579 -3.51 -1.02 24.30
N GLY A 580 -4.42 -0.49 23.48
CA GLY A 580 -5.65 0.15 23.97
C GLY A 580 -6.88 -0.07 23.08
N GLY A 581 -6.84 -1.06 22.19
CA GLY A 581 -7.96 -1.47 21.37
C GLY A 581 -8.45 -0.40 20.38
N ILE A 582 -9.70 -0.53 19.94
CA ILE A 582 -10.29 0.34 18.90
C ILE A 582 -10.32 1.82 19.30
N GLN A 583 -10.49 2.12 20.60
CA GLN A 583 -10.55 3.48 21.11
C GLN A 583 -9.19 4.17 21.00
N ALA A 584 -8.09 3.47 21.33
CA ALA A 584 -6.74 4.00 21.15
C ALA A 584 -6.44 4.26 19.66
N VAL A 585 -6.83 3.36 18.77
CA VAL A 585 -6.71 3.56 17.32
C VAL A 585 -7.53 4.76 16.85
N GLN A 586 -8.76 4.91 17.32
CA GLN A 586 -9.64 6.00 16.92
C GLN A 586 -9.07 7.37 17.36
N SER A 587 -8.50 7.44 18.56
CA SER A 587 -7.81 8.63 19.07
C SER A 587 -6.55 8.96 18.27
N LEU A 588 -5.75 7.95 17.89
CA LEU A 588 -4.50 8.13 17.14
C LEU A 588 -4.75 8.51 15.68
N ILE A 589 -5.65 7.82 15.00
CA ILE A 589 -5.81 7.86 13.53
C ILE A 589 -6.91 8.85 13.10
N GLN A 590 -7.81 9.20 14.02
CA GLN A 590 -8.90 10.17 13.84
C GLN A 590 -9.75 9.90 12.59
N ASN A 591 -10.00 8.61 12.34
CA ASN A 591 -10.91 8.13 11.31
C ASN A 591 -12.25 7.74 11.94
N LYS A 592 -13.32 7.72 11.14
CA LYS A 592 -14.62 7.17 11.56
C LYS A 592 -14.48 5.70 11.91
N ARG A 593 -15.22 5.24 12.93
CA ARG A 593 -15.21 3.85 13.40
C ARG A 593 -15.39 2.82 12.28
N ASP A 594 -16.38 2.99 11.40
CA ASP A 594 -16.58 2.10 10.23
C ASP A 594 -15.35 2.00 9.31
N THR A 595 -14.57 3.08 9.19
CA THR A 595 -13.36 3.09 8.37
C THR A 595 -12.23 2.34 9.05
N ILE A 596 -12.15 2.45 10.38
CA ILE A 596 -11.21 1.70 11.21
C ILE A 596 -11.57 0.22 11.12
N GLU A 597 -12.81 -0.15 11.41
CA GLU A 597 -13.34 -1.53 11.30
C GLU A 597 -13.08 -2.15 9.92
N ARG A 598 -13.34 -1.42 8.83
CA ARG A 598 -13.13 -1.95 7.47
C ARG A 598 -11.68 -2.02 7.01
N SER A 599 -10.78 -1.20 7.55
CA SER A 599 -9.46 -0.99 6.94
C SER A 599 -8.28 -1.27 7.86
N TYR A 600 -8.50 -1.36 9.18
CA TYR A 600 -7.47 -1.41 10.21
C TYR A 600 -7.77 -2.44 11.34
N ILE A 601 -8.98 -3.05 11.40
CA ILE A 601 -9.36 -4.01 12.46
C ILE A 601 -9.24 -5.45 11.97
N ASN A 602 -8.02 -5.96 11.87
CA ASN A 602 -7.81 -7.40 11.78
C ASN A 602 -6.75 -7.94 12.76
N GLY A 603 -6.25 -7.10 13.69
CA GLY A 603 -5.04 -7.41 14.44
C GLY A 603 -3.84 -7.61 13.50
N LEU A 604 -2.64 -7.89 14.03
CA LEU A 604 -1.49 -8.25 13.20
C LEU A 604 -1.82 -9.58 12.46
N PRO A 605 -2.01 -9.59 11.12
CA PRO A 605 -2.33 -10.83 10.42
C PRO A 605 -1.17 -11.84 10.50
N SER A 606 0.06 -11.35 10.69
CA SER A 606 1.23 -12.16 11.01
C SER A 606 1.09 -12.81 12.39
N LEU A 607 0.69 -12.07 13.43
CA LEU A 607 0.47 -12.61 14.76
C LEU A 607 -0.65 -13.65 14.75
N ASN A 608 -1.77 -13.38 14.08
CA ASN A 608 -2.85 -14.35 13.92
C ASN A 608 -2.39 -15.62 13.18
N LYS A 609 -1.57 -15.48 12.13
CA LYS A 609 -0.98 -16.62 11.42
C LYS A 609 0.05 -17.39 12.26
N VAL A 610 0.83 -16.70 13.09
CA VAL A 610 1.77 -17.34 14.02
C VAL A 610 1.00 -18.08 15.12
N ILE A 611 -0.04 -17.47 15.69
CA ILE A 611 -0.92 -18.12 16.68
C ILE A 611 -1.61 -19.34 16.07
N LEU A 612 -2.15 -19.21 14.84
CA LEU A 612 -2.76 -20.32 14.12
C LEU A 612 -1.73 -21.43 13.80
N SER A 613 -0.54 -21.07 13.34
CA SER A 613 0.54 -22.03 13.04
C SER A 613 1.05 -22.74 14.28
N GLN A 614 1.22 -22.03 15.40
CA GLN A 614 1.58 -22.61 16.69
C GLN A 614 0.46 -23.50 17.21
N GLY A 615 -0.81 -23.09 17.04
CA GLY A 615 -1.97 -23.91 17.37
C GLY A 615 -2.01 -25.20 16.56
N ILE A 616 -1.78 -25.12 15.24
CA ILE A 616 -1.71 -26.28 14.35
C ILE A 616 -0.54 -27.20 14.75
N GLU A 617 0.65 -26.67 15.02
CA GLU A 617 1.78 -27.50 15.44
C GLU A 617 1.57 -28.16 16.81
N VAL A 618 0.92 -27.49 17.76
CA VAL A 618 0.54 -28.13 19.02
C VAL A 618 -0.46 -29.26 18.75
N ILE A 619 -1.44 -29.04 17.87
CA ILE A 619 -2.40 -30.07 17.47
C ILE A 619 -1.71 -31.26 16.77
N GLU A 620 -0.70 -31.01 15.95
CA GLU A 620 0.11 -32.07 15.32
C GLU A 620 0.94 -32.85 16.35
N ASN A 621 1.52 -32.17 17.35
CA ASN A 621 2.34 -32.83 18.40
C ASN A 621 1.48 -33.48 19.52
N LEU A 622 0.16 -33.22 19.57
CA LEU A 622 -0.79 -33.87 20.47
C LEU A 622 -1.09 -35.34 20.10
N LEU A 623 -0.73 -35.77 18.89
CA LEU A 623 -0.90 -37.16 18.47
C LEU A 623 -0.01 -38.12 19.27
N ASP A 624 1.18 -37.65 19.66
CA ASP A 624 2.20 -38.46 20.34
C ASP A 624 2.51 -37.99 21.77
N ASN A 625 1.98 -36.85 22.22
CA ASN A 625 2.30 -36.25 23.52
C ASN A 625 1.06 -35.66 24.21
N ASP A 626 1.11 -35.49 25.53
CA ASP A 626 0.09 -34.72 26.23
C ASP A 626 0.19 -33.22 25.88
N LEU A 627 -0.86 -32.45 26.19
CA LEU A 627 -0.97 -31.05 25.81
C LEU A 627 0.16 -30.16 26.35
N GLU A 628 0.68 -30.45 27.54
CA GLU A 628 1.75 -29.64 28.12
C GLU A 628 3.10 -30.03 27.52
N GLN A 629 3.32 -31.32 27.24
CA GLN A 629 4.49 -31.82 26.52
C GLN A 629 4.52 -31.34 25.05
N ALA A 630 3.38 -31.31 24.36
CA ALA A 630 3.25 -30.81 22.99
C ALA A 630 3.54 -29.30 22.92
N LYS A 631 3.04 -28.51 23.88
CA LYS A 631 3.37 -27.08 24.01
C LYS A 631 4.85 -26.86 24.29
N ASP A 632 5.45 -27.63 25.21
CA ASP A 632 6.86 -27.53 25.54
C ASP A 632 7.76 -27.92 24.35
N ALA A 633 7.39 -28.95 23.59
CA ALA A 633 8.10 -29.36 22.37
C ALA A 633 8.06 -28.27 21.30
N VAL A 634 6.90 -27.65 21.05
CA VAL A 634 6.74 -26.55 20.08
C VAL A 634 7.48 -25.29 20.57
N ALA A 635 7.39 -24.94 21.86
CA ALA A 635 8.08 -23.80 22.45
C ALA A 635 9.61 -23.96 22.39
N LYS A 636 10.13 -25.16 22.67
CA LYS A 636 11.56 -25.49 22.62
C LYS A 636 12.09 -25.54 21.19
N ARG A 637 11.28 -26.01 20.22
CA ARG A 637 11.62 -26.05 18.79
C ARG A 637 11.67 -24.65 18.17
N ARG A 638 10.75 -23.76 18.55
CA ARG A 638 10.64 -22.40 18.00
C ARG A 638 11.39 -21.33 18.80
N GLY A 639 11.88 -21.65 20.00
CA GLY A 639 12.61 -20.71 20.86
C GLY A 639 11.74 -19.57 21.40
N ILE A 640 10.41 -19.74 21.42
CA ILE A 640 9.44 -18.73 21.84
C ILE A 640 8.51 -19.38 22.88
N PRO A 641 8.40 -18.84 24.11
CA PRO A 641 7.47 -19.35 25.11
C PRO A 641 6.02 -19.22 24.63
N MET A 642 5.27 -20.32 24.59
CA MET A 642 3.85 -20.31 24.22
C MET A 642 3.02 -19.61 25.29
N LEU A 643 2.14 -18.69 24.88
CA LEU A 643 1.11 -18.12 25.75
C LEU A 643 0.21 -19.25 26.24
N THR A 644 0.14 -19.44 27.56
CA THR A 644 -0.61 -20.51 28.20
C THR A 644 -2.12 -20.25 28.05
N TYR A 645 -2.80 -21.13 27.32
CA TYR A 645 -4.26 -21.27 27.20
C TYR A 645 -5.01 -21.45 28.55
N LYS A 646 -4.33 -21.39 29.71
CA LYS A 646 -4.86 -21.77 31.04
C LYS A 646 -5.83 -20.76 31.68
N GLU A 647 -6.27 -19.74 30.96
CA GLU A 647 -7.45 -18.94 31.35
C GLU A 647 -8.70 -19.24 30.48
N GLY A 648 -8.60 -20.13 29.49
CA GLY A 648 -9.73 -20.54 28.65
C GLY A 648 -10.54 -21.73 29.19
N GLU A 649 -9.99 -22.48 30.14
CA GLU A 649 -10.40 -23.87 30.39
C GLU A 649 -10.77 -24.17 31.86
N LYS A 650 -11.33 -23.18 32.58
CA LYS A 650 -12.08 -23.46 33.82
C LYS A 650 -13.56 -23.20 33.61
N LYS A 651 -14.26 -24.21 33.06
CA LYS A 651 -15.72 -24.39 33.08
C LYS A 651 -16.52 -23.13 32.70
N ARG A 652 -16.65 -22.85 31.40
CA ARG A 652 -17.61 -21.84 30.92
C ARG A 652 -19.03 -22.28 31.26
N LYS A 653 -19.55 -21.84 32.41
CA LYS A 653 -20.99 -21.79 32.62
C LYS A 653 -21.51 -20.69 31.71
N THR A 654 -22.21 -21.06 30.63
CA THR A 654 -22.96 -20.07 29.86
C THR A 654 -24.09 -19.53 30.73
N ASN A 655 -24.45 -18.28 30.51
CA ASN A 655 -25.66 -17.72 31.08
C ASN A 655 -26.92 -18.41 30.48
N PRO A 656 -28.14 -18.10 30.98
CA PRO A 656 -29.38 -18.70 30.46
C PRO A 656 -29.60 -18.52 28.95
N ASN A 657 -29.00 -17.50 28.33
CA ASN A 657 -29.08 -17.22 26.89
C ASN A 657 -28.01 -17.96 26.06
N GLY A 658 -27.20 -18.83 26.66
CA GLY A 658 -26.15 -19.57 25.95
C GLY A 658 -24.85 -18.81 25.72
N ILE A 659 -24.68 -17.64 26.35
CA ILE A 659 -23.52 -16.75 26.15
C ILE A 659 -22.57 -16.84 27.35
N ALA A 660 -21.26 -16.86 27.11
CA ALA A 660 -20.25 -16.83 28.15
C ALA A 660 -19.80 -15.38 28.44
N CYS A 661 -19.75 -14.99 29.72
CA CYS A 661 -19.14 -13.75 30.18
C CYS A 661 -18.66 -13.87 31.63
N ASP A 662 -17.79 -12.97 32.06
CA ASP A 662 -17.23 -12.96 33.43
C ASP A 662 -18.14 -12.25 34.45
N GLY A 663 -19.43 -12.06 34.11
CA GLY A 663 -20.41 -11.42 34.98
C GLY A 663 -20.19 -9.92 35.22
N LYS A 664 -19.35 -9.26 34.40
CA LYS A 664 -19.12 -7.81 34.43
C LYS A 664 -19.63 -7.17 33.14
N GLN A 665 -20.45 -6.14 33.28
CA GLN A 665 -21.08 -5.47 32.14
C GLN A 665 -20.15 -4.42 31.53
N VAL A 666 -19.94 -4.46 30.21
CA VAL A 666 -19.19 -3.44 29.45
C VAL A 666 -19.98 -3.15 28.17
N MET A 667 -20.65 -1.99 28.12
CA MET A 667 -21.54 -1.62 27.01
C MET A 667 -20.83 -0.76 25.97
N ILE A 668 -21.19 -0.95 24.68
CA ILE A 668 -20.61 -0.21 23.54
C ILE A 668 -21.19 1.21 23.46
N ASP A 669 -22.48 1.38 23.76
CA ASP A 669 -23.17 2.67 23.86
C ASP A 669 -24.23 2.60 24.97
N GLY A 670 -24.00 3.31 26.09
CA GLY A 670 -24.91 3.36 27.24
C GLY A 670 -24.20 3.40 28.61
N LYS A 671 -24.95 3.74 29.66
CA LYS A 671 -24.44 3.63 31.05
C LYS A 671 -24.45 2.17 31.50
N ASN A 672 -23.43 1.75 32.22
CA ASN A 672 -23.39 0.45 32.90
C ASN A 672 -24.41 0.46 34.05
N THR A 673 -25.44 -0.38 33.95
CA THR A 673 -26.57 -0.49 34.87
C THR A 673 -26.30 -1.46 36.02
N GLN A 674 -25.33 -2.39 35.86
CA GLN A 674 -24.92 -3.31 36.93
C GLN A 674 -24.54 -2.59 38.22
N ARG A 675 -23.90 -1.42 38.12
CA ARG A 675 -23.48 -0.64 39.31
C ARG A 675 -24.67 -0.05 40.06
N GLU A 676 -25.74 0.31 39.36
CA GLU A 676 -26.99 0.81 39.95
C GLU A 676 -27.77 -0.34 40.60
N THR A 677 -27.81 -1.51 39.95
CA THR A 677 -28.40 -2.75 40.49
C THR A 677 -27.69 -3.24 41.74
N ASN A 678 -26.35 -3.26 41.75
CA ASN A 678 -25.55 -3.62 42.93
C ASN A 678 -25.70 -2.61 44.09
N TYR A 679 -25.83 -1.32 43.76
CA TYR A 679 -26.08 -0.27 44.76
C TYR A 679 -27.48 -0.38 45.38
N ALA A 680 -28.51 -0.68 44.58
CA ALA A 680 -29.88 -0.89 45.06
C ALA A 680 -30.04 -2.14 45.93
N LEU A 681 -29.30 -3.20 45.62
CA LEU A 681 -29.32 -4.47 46.37
C LEU A 681 -28.31 -4.52 47.53
N GLY A 682 -27.44 -3.50 47.66
CA GLY A 682 -26.45 -3.40 48.74
C GLY A 682 -25.37 -4.50 48.73
N ALA A 683 -25.15 -5.16 47.58
CA ALA A 683 -24.22 -6.28 47.44
C ALA A 683 -23.54 -6.25 46.06
N ASP A 684 -22.26 -6.65 46.02
CA ASP A 684 -21.51 -6.76 44.75
C ASP A 684 -21.84 -8.10 44.07
N LEU A 685 -22.88 -8.10 43.23
CA LEU A 685 -23.39 -9.29 42.56
C LEU A 685 -22.90 -9.39 41.10
N PRO A 686 -22.70 -10.62 40.57
CA PRO A 686 -22.50 -10.85 39.15
C PRO A 686 -23.68 -10.35 38.31
N CYS A 687 -23.39 -9.89 37.09
CA CYS A 687 -24.40 -9.34 36.18
C CYS A 687 -25.52 -10.36 35.91
N ALA A 688 -26.77 -9.95 36.17
CA ALA A 688 -27.98 -10.73 35.94
C ALA A 688 -28.84 -10.20 34.78
N GLU A 689 -28.41 -9.12 34.12
CA GLU A 689 -29.11 -8.45 33.00
C GLU A 689 -28.80 -9.18 31.68
N PHE A 690 -29.30 -10.41 31.56
CA PHE A 690 -28.97 -11.30 30.44
C PHE A 690 -29.54 -10.84 29.10
N ASP A 691 -30.62 -10.06 29.12
CA ASP A 691 -31.26 -9.47 27.93
C ASP A 691 -30.36 -8.44 27.23
N MET A 692 -29.42 -7.83 27.97
CA MET A 692 -28.47 -6.87 27.44
C MET A 692 -27.17 -7.51 26.92
N CYS A 693 -27.03 -8.84 26.96
CA CYS A 693 -25.79 -9.52 26.57
C CYS A 693 -25.37 -9.26 25.12
N HIS A 694 -26.32 -9.10 24.20
CA HIS A 694 -26.04 -8.79 22.80
C HIS A 694 -25.32 -7.44 22.59
N LYS A 695 -25.42 -6.50 23.56
CA LYS A 695 -24.76 -5.18 23.54
C LYS A 695 -23.46 -5.12 24.36
N CYS A 696 -23.12 -6.21 25.04
CA CYS A 696 -22.02 -6.27 26.00
C CYS A 696 -20.71 -6.80 25.36
N GLN A 697 -19.61 -6.07 25.50
CA GLN A 697 -18.29 -6.48 24.99
C GLN A 697 -17.70 -7.71 25.71
N CYS A 698 -18.13 -7.95 26.95
CA CYS A 698 -17.70 -9.12 27.71
C CYS A 698 -18.47 -10.40 27.34
N ALA A 699 -19.56 -10.28 26.57
CA ALA A 699 -20.32 -11.41 26.09
C ALA A 699 -19.62 -12.08 24.90
N LYS A 700 -19.44 -13.39 24.97
CA LYS A 700 -18.87 -14.21 23.91
C LYS A 700 -19.78 -15.42 23.65
N ALA A 701 -20.11 -15.65 22.39
CA ALA A 701 -20.77 -16.88 21.97
C ALA A 701 -19.86 -18.09 22.18
N VAL A 702 -20.46 -19.25 22.43
CA VAL A 702 -19.74 -20.52 22.59
C VAL A 702 -20.29 -21.48 21.56
N ASP A 703 -19.41 -21.99 20.69
CA ASP A 703 -19.74 -23.00 19.68
C ASP A 703 -19.83 -24.39 20.34
N ASP A 704 -20.91 -24.60 21.09
CA ASP A 704 -21.23 -25.84 21.81
C ASP A 704 -22.73 -26.15 21.68
N VAL A 705 -23.06 -27.43 21.56
CA VAL A 705 -24.42 -27.90 21.26
C VAL A 705 -25.44 -27.43 22.32
N ASP A 706 -25.07 -27.42 23.61
CA ASP A 706 -25.99 -27.02 24.70
C ASP A 706 -26.11 -25.49 24.80
N ALA A 707 -25.03 -24.75 24.50
CA ALA A 707 -25.03 -23.30 24.44
C ALA A 707 -25.88 -22.77 23.27
N ILE A 708 -25.70 -23.35 22.09
CA ILE A 708 -26.46 -23.01 20.87
C ILE A 708 -27.93 -23.43 21.02
N TYR A 709 -28.22 -24.58 21.63
CA TYR A 709 -29.60 -24.99 21.95
C TYR A 709 -30.34 -24.00 22.86
N LYS A 710 -29.65 -23.42 23.87
CA LYS A 710 -30.22 -22.34 24.70
C LYS A 710 -30.47 -21.07 23.90
N LEU A 711 -29.52 -20.66 23.05
CA LEU A 711 -29.65 -19.46 22.23
C LEU A 711 -30.82 -19.56 21.25
N ILE A 712 -30.98 -20.70 20.58
CA ILE A 712 -32.14 -21.01 19.71
C ILE A 712 -33.44 -20.89 20.51
N SER A 713 -33.49 -21.49 21.70
CA SER A 713 -34.67 -21.44 22.58
C SER A 713 -35.00 -20.01 23.02
N THR A 714 -34.00 -19.17 23.26
CA THR A 714 -34.17 -17.75 23.64
C THR A 714 -34.72 -16.92 22.47
N ILE A 715 -34.19 -17.11 21.26
CA ILE A 715 -34.68 -16.44 20.05
C ILE A 715 -36.15 -16.80 19.80
N ASP A 716 -36.48 -18.09 19.90
CA ASP A 716 -37.85 -18.59 19.71
C ASP A 716 -38.84 -18.00 20.73
N VAL A 717 -38.41 -17.86 21.99
CA VAL A 717 -39.22 -17.22 23.04
C VAL A 717 -39.41 -15.72 22.80
N PHE A 718 -38.40 -15.01 22.29
CA PHE A 718 -38.56 -13.59 21.91
C PHE A 718 -39.51 -13.40 20.73
N LYS A 719 -39.48 -14.31 19.74
CA LYS A 719 -40.42 -14.30 18.61
C LYS A 719 -41.87 -14.52 19.06
N GLU A 720 -42.11 -15.49 19.94
CA GLU A 720 -43.44 -15.70 20.51
C GLU A 720 -43.89 -14.53 21.39
N GLY A 721 -42.98 -13.93 22.17
CA GLY A 721 -43.26 -12.71 22.93
C GLY A 721 -43.73 -11.57 22.02
N LEU A 722 -43.04 -11.36 20.89
CA LEU A 722 -43.35 -10.34 19.90
C LEU A 722 -44.74 -10.54 19.26
N ASP A 723 -45.13 -11.80 19.04
CA ASP A 723 -46.46 -12.15 18.53
C ASP A 723 -47.57 -11.85 19.54
N MET A 724 -47.29 -11.99 20.85
CA MET A 724 -48.24 -11.66 21.91
C MET A 724 -48.34 -10.16 22.22
N PHE A 725 -47.24 -9.41 22.07
CA PHE A 725 -47.16 -7.97 22.34
C PHE A 725 -46.58 -7.18 21.16
N PRO A 726 -47.38 -6.99 20.07
CA PRO A 726 -46.91 -6.39 18.83
C PRO A 726 -46.59 -4.89 18.91
N ASP A 727 -46.87 -4.22 20.03
CA ASP A 727 -46.57 -2.80 20.26
C ASP A 727 -45.12 -2.57 20.76
N SER A 728 -44.44 -3.62 21.27
CA SER A 728 -43.03 -3.57 21.74
C SER A 728 -42.00 -3.85 20.62
N LYS A 729 -42.35 -3.58 19.35
CA LYS A 729 -41.64 -4.07 18.15
C LYS A 729 -40.18 -3.65 18.01
N GLY A 730 -39.83 -2.42 18.40
CA GLY A 730 -38.51 -1.84 18.10
C GLY A 730 -37.36 -2.58 18.77
N ASP A 731 -37.39 -2.64 20.11
CA ASP A 731 -36.26 -3.12 20.90
C ASP A 731 -36.14 -4.66 20.90
N VAL A 732 -37.25 -5.37 20.69
CA VAL A 732 -37.27 -6.84 20.65
C VAL A 732 -36.78 -7.37 19.29
N LEU A 733 -37.10 -6.69 18.18
CA LEU A 733 -36.57 -7.05 16.86
C LEU A 733 -35.05 -6.85 16.80
N GLU A 734 -34.52 -5.77 17.37
CA GLU A 734 -33.07 -5.53 17.47
C GLU A 734 -32.37 -6.67 18.23
N LYS A 735 -32.97 -7.13 19.35
CA LYS A 735 -32.45 -8.26 20.14
C LYS A 735 -32.45 -9.57 19.35
N ILE A 736 -33.54 -9.87 18.63
CA ILE A 736 -33.67 -11.08 17.81
C ILE A 736 -32.60 -11.07 16.71
N GLU A 737 -32.50 -9.98 15.94
CA GLU A 737 -31.53 -9.86 14.84
C GLU A 737 -30.08 -10.02 15.34
N ALA A 738 -29.75 -9.45 16.51
CA ALA A 738 -28.41 -9.56 17.08
C ALA A 738 -28.07 -10.99 17.55
N PHE A 739 -29.03 -11.70 18.14
CA PHE A 739 -28.84 -13.10 18.55
C PHE A 739 -28.84 -14.06 17.36
N GLU A 740 -29.64 -13.80 16.31
CA GLU A 740 -29.58 -14.56 15.05
C GLU A 740 -28.24 -14.37 14.33
N TYR A 741 -27.74 -13.13 14.25
CA TYR A 741 -26.40 -12.88 13.72
C TYR A 741 -25.30 -13.60 14.51
N THR A 742 -25.49 -13.73 15.84
CA THR A 742 -24.57 -14.49 16.69
C THR A 742 -24.68 -16.00 16.44
N LEU A 743 -25.89 -16.49 16.14
CA LEU A 743 -26.19 -17.89 15.82
C LEU A 743 -25.62 -18.29 14.46
N ASP A 744 -25.63 -17.40 13.46
CA ASP A 744 -25.02 -17.60 12.14
C ASP A 744 -23.50 -17.87 12.19
N GLY A 745 -22.86 -17.59 13.34
CA GLY A 745 -21.46 -17.87 13.59
C GLY A 745 -21.18 -19.27 14.16
N ALA A 746 -22.20 -20.09 14.46
CA ALA A 746 -22.02 -21.46 14.94
C ALA A 746 -21.55 -22.40 13.80
N SER A 747 -20.80 -23.45 14.13
CA SER A 747 -20.42 -24.46 13.14
C SER A 747 -21.63 -25.31 12.72
N ASP A 748 -21.66 -25.72 11.45
CA ASP A 748 -22.79 -26.47 10.86
C ASP A 748 -23.14 -27.71 11.68
N ASP A 749 -22.13 -28.48 12.12
CA ASP A 749 -22.31 -29.71 12.90
C ASP A 749 -22.96 -29.44 14.28
N VAL A 750 -22.53 -28.37 14.96
CA VAL A 750 -23.04 -27.97 16.28
C VAL A 750 -24.46 -27.42 16.17
N PHE A 751 -24.72 -26.61 15.14
CA PHE A 751 -26.02 -26.05 14.85
C PHE A 751 -27.04 -27.15 14.54
N ASP A 752 -26.69 -28.10 13.68
CA ASP A 752 -27.56 -29.22 13.30
C ASP A 752 -27.92 -30.10 14.50
N GLU A 753 -26.94 -30.39 15.37
CA GLU A 753 -27.18 -31.18 16.58
C GLU A 753 -28.03 -30.42 17.61
N ALA A 754 -27.79 -29.11 17.77
CA ALA A 754 -28.59 -28.25 18.65
C ALA A 754 -30.03 -28.09 18.14
N MET A 755 -30.21 -27.95 16.82
CA MET A 755 -31.52 -27.88 16.18
C MET A 755 -32.28 -29.20 16.30
N LYS A 756 -31.58 -30.33 16.18
CA LYS A 756 -32.16 -31.65 16.44
C LYS A 756 -32.61 -31.79 17.90
N LYS A 757 -31.85 -31.29 18.86
CA LYS A 757 -32.28 -31.22 20.28
C LYS A 757 -33.51 -30.34 20.46
N PHE A 758 -33.53 -29.15 19.86
CA PHE A 758 -34.69 -28.26 19.92
C PHE A 758 -35.95 -28.90 19.34
N ASN A 759 -35.84 -29.55 18.18
CA ASN A 759 -36.97 -30.22 17.53
C ASN A 759 -37.48 -31.46 18.30
N THR A 760 -36.60 -32.14 19.03
CA THR A 760 -36.95 -33.38 19.76
C THR A 760 -37.38 -33.14 21.21
N GLN A 761 -36.79 -32.16 21.89
CA GLN A 761 -37.00 -31.88 23.31
C GLN A 761 -37.79 -30.58 23.55
N GLY A 762 -38.07 -29.81 22.50
CA GLY A 762 -38.66 -28.48 22.61
C GLY A 762 -37.66 -27.46 23.16
N ARG A 763 -38.16 -26.37 23.74
CA ARG A 763 -37.32 -25.30 24.32
C ARG A 763 -36.50 -25.80 25.49
N HIS A 764 -35.30 -25.27 25.62
CA HIS A 764 -34.41 -25.58 26.72
C HIS A 764 -35.08 -25.24 28.07
N PRO A 765 -35.08 -26.14 29.09
CA PRO A 765 -35.87 -25.97 30.34
C PRO A 765 -35.56 -24.72 31.17
N ARG A 766 -34.40 -24.09 30.95
CA ARG A 766 -33.99 -22.83 31.60
C ARG A 766 -34.45 -21.57 30.87
N VAL A 767 -35.06 -21.70 29.70
CA VAL A 767 -35.56 -20.59 28.89
C VAL A 767 -37.09 -20.65 28.91
N SER A 768 -37.72 -19.64 29.48
CA SER A 768 -39.17 -19.57 29.67
C SER A 768 -39.74 -18.26 29.18
N ILE A 769 -40.99 -18.26 28.75
CA ILE A 769 -41.69 -17.05 28.29
C ILE A 769 -41.74 -15.93 29.33
N GLY A 770 -41.80 -16.28 30.62
CA GLY A 770 -41.78 -15.29 31.71
C GLY A 770 -40.51 -14.44 31.76
N HIS A 771 -39.38 -14.94 31.25
CA HIS A 771 -38.13 -14.16 31.18
C HIS A 771 -38.12 -13.19 30.00
N ALA A 772 -38.74 -13.54 28.87
CA ALA A 772 -38.86 -12.62 27.75
C ALA A 772 -39.86 -11.50 28.05
N ILE A 773 -41.01 -11.80 28.68
CA ILE A 773 -42.02 -10.79 29.02
C ILE A 773 -41.47 -9.71 29.96
N LEU A 774 -40.53 -10.05 30.86
CA LEU A 774 -39.86 -9.08 31.73
C LEU A 774 -38.77 -8.25 31.04
N SER A 775 -38.36 -8.64 29.82
CA SER A 775 -37.30 -8.03 29.02
C SER A 775 -37.82 -7.39 27.71
N MET A 776 -39.13 -7.40 27.50
CA MET A 776 -39.91 -6.67 26.47
C MET A 776 -40.50 -5.40 27.09
#